data_AF-A0A7S1WHS8-F1
#
_entry.id   AF-A0A7S1WHS8-F1
#
_cell.length_a   1.000
_cell.length_b   1.000
_cell.length_c   1.000
_cell.angle_alpha   90.00
_cell.angle_beta   90.00
_cell.angle_gamma   90.00
#
_symmetry.space_group_name_H-M   'P 1'
#
loop_
_entity.id
_entity.type
_entity.pdbx_description
1 polymer ?
#
loop_
_entity_poly.entity_id
_entity_poly.type
_entity_poly.pdbx_seq_one_letter_code
_entity_poly.pdbx_strand_id
1 'polypeptide(L)'
;RWSPVRRVVPAVPSGVGGPGGTLYCFSLIVPTSYEPSMLAWQYHHTASIFACDGFGVYSNTKITIADGIESVIVDSDLKCEYGGDSGTALNAWIFIAVWKAVIDDGVYKNFDWVIKCDADAVFFPDRLGLLLASHPKKGYINNCKYGMHGPIEVLSSDAVNILALDYAKSWDGKAPKECVSKMDFGLWGEDMFLDQCLSKVLGVKPRPLMSELMCEAHCDCPAWYWCNNGTNLVSYHPFKSPEAFAVCMGNALKGLPGTNDEVFPSEDIPEPIIADAPAKPEEEETEEPEAEETERTSASADEESEAVDDGECHDVVSEGGFPKHGHHTCSKAVKWAKEHGAFEHPEWYKPVKLTSKSAYAAFQQFLFDEGKSKCPMPCTEVKVKKAQEEEQEAEEEEGVVDDSASTAPAPAPASRTADTSAEKAPPFGPRAQTFYMYRAQSAASYPLENINTADLAGVMWYLHHEVVPNTPRKYHIDRIKRFKVTVKNTWEFFNTHKRQFGAFMAYDAGRCTTPICNKVYKQYGFIVGCQVCDVKVAKYLAKTQTNWNCEKGSDLCRAPLWYSLPGPCPKMGMTNEEINPNSVDLDVNKAKSPECTERMPGGHCDAASGAPDCTYSYEEAGEIMLDDLVGIGNYNNFWNVSYTTCANKVARGDLPEDTECVHQKEYDERSDKGVGTDFWNGIHDADKCTERMDKVRHLFKSKFQDFELSLPEPACEFDMYYNGEFDWKKNHTGAEPSDYWDNQM
;
A
#
# COMPACT_ATOMS: atom_id res chain seq x y z
N ARG A 1 -22.80 -2.43 -12.81
CA ARG A 1 -22.24 -2.61 -11.45
C ARG A 1 -22.27 -4.10 -11.13
N TRP A 2 -21.13 -4.78 -11.22
CA TRP A 2 -20.91 -6.05 -10.53
C TRP A 2 -19.72 -5.81 -9.62
N SER A 3 -19.95 -5.85 -8.31
CA SER A 3 -18.89 -5.96 -7.31
C SER A 3 -18.13 -7.28 -7.55
N PRO A 4 -16.82 -7.38 -7.19
CA PRO A 4 -16.26 -8.70 -6.93
C PRO A 4 -17.20 -9.36 -5.92
N VAL A 5 -17.62 -10.60 -6.20
CA VAL A 5 -18.52 -11.33 -5.30
C VAL A 5 -17.89 -11.24 -3.91
N ARG A 6 -18.59 -10.57 -2.97
CA ARG A 6 -18.30 -10.71 -1.54
C ARG A 6 -18.33 -12.20 -1.30
N ARG A 7 -17.16 -12.86 -1.21
CA ARG A 7 -17.14 -14.19 -0.65
C ARG A 7 -17.60 -13.97 0.78
N VAL A 8 -18.78 -14.48 1.10
CA VAL A 8 -19.20 -14.63 2.48
C VAL A 8 -18.10 -15.45 3.12
N VAL A 9 -17.37 -14.84 4.06
CA VAL A 9 -16.46 -15.62 4.90
C VAL A 9 -17.38 -16.59 5.64
N PRO A 10 -17.24 -17.92 5.41
CA PRO A 10 -18.03 -18.87 6.16
C PRO A 10 -17.75 -18.67 7.65
N ALA A 11 -18.68 -19.07 8.52
CA ALA A 11 -18.48 -18.97 9.97
C ALA A 11 -17.09 -19.50 10.34
N VAL A 12 -16.28 -18.66 10.98
CA VAL A 12 -14.92 -19.02 11.37
C VAL A 12 -15.02 -20.03 12.49
N PRO A 13 -14.40 -21.22 12.37
CA PRO A 13 -14.40 -22.19 13.46
C PRO A 13 -13.75 -21.60 14.71
N SER A 14 -14.42 -21.75 15.84
CA SER A 14 -13.92 -21.29 17.13
C SER A 14 -12.86 -22.23 17.68
N GLY A 15 -11.83 -21.67 18.33
CA GLY A 15 -10.86 -22.42 19.13
C GLY A 15 -11.28 -22.63 20.58
N VAL A 16 -12.39 -22.03 21.01
CA VAL A 16 -12.89 -22.11 22.39
C VAL A 16 -13.13 -23.55 22.81
N GLY A 17 -12.56 -23.94 23.94
CA GLY A 17 -12.66 -25.31 24.46
C GLY A 17 -12.01 -26.37 23.58
N GLY A 18 -11.08 -25.97 22.70
CA GLY A 18 -10.37 -26.87 21.79
C GLY A 18 -9.56 -27.96 22.51
N PRO A 19 -9.20 -29.05 21.80
CA PRO A 19 -8.55 -30.22 22.41
C PRO A 19 -7.13 -29.96 22.92
N GLY A 20 -6.52 -28.83 22.55
CA GLY A 20 -5.19 -28.39 23.00
C GLY A 20 -5.16 -27.70 24.36
N GLY A 21 -6.33 -27.42 24.95
CA GLY A 21 -6.47 -26.54 26.11
C GLY A 21 -6.92 -25.13 25.71
N THR A 22 -7.10 -24.28 26.72
CA THR A 22 -7.64 -22.92 26.55
C THR A 22 -6.58 -21.95 26.00
N LEU A 23 -7.00 -21.06 25.09
CA LEU A 23 -6.13 -20.15 24.35
C LEU A 23 -6.42 -18.69 24.75
N TYR A 24 -5.39 -17.96 25.21
CA TYR A 24 -5.40 -16.50 25.32
C TYR A 24 -4.66 -15.87 24.14
N CYS A 25 -5.35 -15.07 23.32
CA CYS A 25 -4.80 -14.53 22.08
C CYS A 25 -4.78 -13.01 22.09
N PHE A 26 -3.65 -12.39 21.79
CA PHE A 26 -3.55 -10.94 21.79
C PHE A 26 -2.80 -10.35 20.60
N SER A 27 -3.11 -9.09 20.30
CA SER A 27 -2.44 -8.30 19.26
C SER A 27 -1.99 -6.94 19.80
N LEU A 28 -0.84 -6.49 19.34
CA LEU A 28 -0.42 -5.08 19.43
C LEU A 28 -0.93 -4.34 18.18
N ILE A 29 -1.41 -3.11 18.34
CA ILE A 29 -1.77 -2.23 17.22
C ILE A 29 -1.19 -0.82 17.37
N VAL A 30 -0.96 -0.18 16.23
CA VAL A 30 -0.67 1.25 16.09
C VAL A 30 -2.00 2.01 15.88
N PRO A 31 -2.40 2.95 16.76
CA PRO A 31 -3.74 3.56 16.73
C PRO A 31 -4.10 4.31 15.45
N THR A 32 -3.08 4.79 14.73
CA THR A 32 -3.23 5.62 13.52
C THR A 32 -2.99 4.84 12.22
N SER A 33 -2.79 3.52 12.30
CA SER A 33 -2.56 2.65 11.16
C SER A 33 -3.88 2.01 10.65
N TYR A 34 -3.77 1.04 9.74
CA TYR A 34 -4.90 0.23 9.28
C TYR A 34 -5.34 -0.82 10.32
N GLU A 35 -4.53 -1.11 11.33
CA GLU A 35 -4.70 -2.22 12.26
C GLU A 35 -5.95 -2.10 13.16
N PRO A 36 -6.38 -0.91 13.64
CA PRO A 36 -7.65 -0.78 14.35
C PRO A 36 -8.85 -1.24 13.50
N SER A 37 -8.89 -0.84 12.22
CA SER A 37 -9.96 -1.26 11.30
C SER A 37 -9.91 -2.75 11.00
N MET A 38 -8.70 -3.33 11.00
CA MET A 38 -8.50 -4.76 10.83
C MET A 38 -9.03 -5.56 12.02
N LEU A 39 -8.67 -5.18 13.25
CA LEU A 39 -9.17 -5.87 14.44
C LEU A 39 -10.68 -5.67 14.64
N ALA A 40 -11.23 -4.50 14.27
CA ALA A 40 -12.67 -4.30 14.24
C ALA A 40 -13.35 -5.30 13.31
N TRP A 41 -12.79 -5.51 12.11
CA TRP A 41 -13.29 -6.51 11.17
C TRP A 41 -13.18 -7.94 11.74
N GLN A 42 -12.05 -8.29 12.34
CA GLN A 42 -11.86 -9.62 12.95
C GLN A 42 -12.86 -9.87 14.08
N TYR A 43 -13.13 -8.86 14.91
CA TYR A 43 -14.11 -8.94 16.00
C TYR A 43 -15.52 -9.21 15.46
N HIS A 44 -15.96 -8.44 14.47
CA HIS A 44 -17.29 -8.61 13.87
C HIS A 44 -17.50 -9.94 13.14
N HIS A 45 -16.43 -10.67 12.82
CA HIS A 45 -16.49 -11.99 12.18
C HIS A 45 -16.08 -13.13 13.13
N THR A 46 -15.84 -12.84 14.42
CA THR A 46 -15.32 -13.81 15.39
C THR A 46 -14.10 -14.55 14.80
N ALA A 47 -13.16 -13.78 14.25
CA ALA A 47 -12.01 -14.30 13.52
C ALA A 47 -10.71 -14.10 14.29
N SER A 48 -9.73 -14.96 14.02
CA SER A 48 -8.37 -14.85 14.57
C SER A 48 -8.34 -14.71 16.09
N ILE A 49 -7.79 -13.64 16.66
CA ILE A 49 -7.67 -13.54 18.13
C ILE A 49 -9.03 -13.59 18.83
N PHE A 50 -10.10 -13.15 18.16
CA PHE A 50 -11.46 -13.14 18.72
C PHE A 50 -12.17 -14.50 18.61
N ALA A 51 -11.51 -15.53 18.06
CA ALA A 51 -11.97 -16.92 18.07
C ALA A 51 -11.30 -17.77 19.17
N CYS A 52 -10.51 -17.17 20.07
CA CYS A 52 -9.88 -17.83 21.21
C CYS A 52 -10.74 -17.80 22.48
N ASP A 53 -10.40 -18.60 23.50
CA ASP A 53 -11.09 -18.63 24.81
C ASP A 53 -11.03 -17.29 25.56
N GLY A 54 -9.96 -16.52 25.35
CA GLY A 54 -9.82 -15.15 25.81
C GLY A 54 -8.93 -14.35 24.89
N PHE A 55 -9.07 -13.03 24.93
CA PHE A 55 -8.29 -12.16 24.06
C PHE A 55 -7.93 -10.81 24.69
N GLY A 56 -6.93 -10.15 24.12
CA GLY A 56 -6.51 -8.80 24.49
C GLY A 56 -6.02 -7.99 23.29
N VAL A 57 -6.24 -6.67 23.32
CA VAL A 57 -5.68 -5.73 22.34
C VAL A 57 -4.82 -4.74 23.08
N TYR A 58 -3.59 -4.51 22.61
CA TYR A 58 -2.62 -3.63 23.26
C TYR A 58 -2.25 -2.50 22.31
N SER A 59 -2.00 -1.31 22.86
CA SER A 59 -1.57 -0.14 22.10
C SER A 59 -0.94 0.91 23.00
N ASN A 60 -0.26 1.92 22.47
CA ASN A 60 0.30 3.00 23.30
C ASN A 60 -0.73 4.06 23.73
N THR A 61 -1.93 3.99 23.18
CA THR A 61 -3.06 4.81 23.62
C THR A 61 -4.29 3.94 23.82
N LYS A 62 -5.20 4.36 24.69
CA LYS A 62 -6.49 3.70 24.83
C LYS A 62 -7.35 3.98 23.58
N ILE A 63 -7.65 2.95 22.80
CA ILE A 63 -8.48 3.04 21.59
C ILE A 63 -9.59 1.98 21.63
N THR A 64 -10.80 2.37 21.24
CA THR A 64 -11.93 1.46 21.07
C THR A 64 -11.83 0.76 19.71
N ILE A 65 -11.84 -0.57 19.72
CA ILE A 65 -11.74 -1.41 18.52
C ILE A 65 -13.13 -1.75 17.99
N ALA A 66 -14.04 -2.10 18.89
CA ALA A 66 -15.42 -2.43 18.63
C ALA A 66 -16.24 -2.19 19.91
N ASP A 67 -17.55 -2.38 19.86
CA ASP A 67 -18.43 -2.20 21.01
C ASP A 67 -17.97 -3.06 22.21
N GLY A 68 -17.57 -2.39 23.30
CA GLY A 68 -17.08 -3.04 24.51
C GLY A 68 -15.64 -3.54 24.46
N ILE A 69 -14.89 -3.29 23.38
CA ILE A 69 -13.50 -3.75 23.20
C ILE A 69 -12.57 -2.54 23.15
N GLU A 70 -11.77 -2.37 24.19
CA GLU A 70 -10.77 -1.31 24.29
C GLU A 70 -9.35 -1.89 24.38
N SER A 71 -8.37 -1.14 23.90
CA SER A 71 -6.98 -1.53 24.04
C SER A 71 -6.42 -1.24 25.45
N VAL A 72 -5.55 -2.12 25.92
CA VAL A 72 -4.69 -1.92 27.09
C VAL A 72 -3.50 -1.04 26.71
N ILE A 73 -3.17 -0.06 27.56
CA ILE A 73 -2.08 0.88 27.32
C ILE A 73 -0.73 0.20 27.57
N VAL A 74 0.19 0.33 26.60
CA VAL A 74 1.59 -0.09 26.69
C VAL A 74 2.48 1.15 26.79
N ASP A 75 3.43 1.12 27.72
CA ASP A 75 4.44 2.19 27.90
C ASP A 75 5.52 2.11 26.81
N SER A 76 5.17 2.56 25.59
CA SER A 76 6.04 2.63 24.42
C SER A 76 5.53 3.70 23.45
N ASP A 77 6.40 4.33 22.66
CA ASP A 77 5.96 5.25 21.59
C ASP A 77 5.61 4.53 20.27
N LEU A 78 5.78 3.20 20.23
CA LEU A 78 5.59 2.30 19.09
C LEU A 78 6.43 2.67 17.86
N LYS A 79 7.56 3.38 18.04
CA LYS A 79 8.49 3.70 16.96
C LYS A 79 9.70 2.77 17.00
N CYS A 80 10.08 2.24 15.85
CA CYS A 80 11.31 1.46 15.70
C CYS A 80 12.00 1.78 14.37
N GLU A 81 13.29 1.48 14.31
CA GLU A 81 14.08 1.52 13.09
C GLU A 81 14.02 0.17 12.37
N TYR A 82 14.51 0.12 11.12
CA TYR A 82 14.69 -1.13 10.38
C TYR A 82 16.19 -1.43 10.28
N GLY A 83 16.60 -2.69 10.46
CA GLY A 83 18.01 -3.05 10.46
C GLY A 83 18.27 -4.55 10.64
N GLY A 84 19.50 -4.88 11.03
CA GLY A 84 19.99 -6.27 11.11
C GLY A 84 20.25 -6.92 9.75
N ASP A 85 20.79 -8.14 9.75
CA ASP A 85 21.15 -8.90 8.53
C ASP A 85 19.94 -9.20 7.63
N SER A 86 18.73 -9.14 8.19
CA SER A 86 17.46 -9.40 7.50
C SER A 86 16.70 -8.12 7.10
N GLY A 87 17.16 -6.93 7.52
CA GLY A 87 16.50 -5.64 7.20
C GLY A 87 15.08 -5.49 7.75
N THR A 88 14.76 -6.14 8.87
CA THR A 88 13.42 -6.15 9.50
C THR A 88 13.29 -5.07 10.59
N ALA A 89 12.08 -4.89 11.13
CA ALA A 89 11.83 -3.92 12.19
C ALA A 89 12.58 -4.30 13.48
N LEU A 90 13.36 -3.37 14.04
CA LEU A 90 14.08 -3.51 15.31
C LEU A 90 13.18 -3.13 16.49
N ASN A 91 12.06 -3.82 16.59
CA ASN A 91 10.95 -3.57 17.51
C ASN A 91 11.08 -4.30 18.87
N ALA A 92 12.21 -4.95 19.17
CA ALA A 92 12.40 -5.75 20.38
C ALA A 92 12.01 -5.01 21.68
N TRP A 93 12.41 -3.74 21.82
CA TRP A 93 12.05 -2.93 22.99
C TRP A 93 10.56 -2.60 23.09
N ILE A 94 9.85 -2.49 21.97
CA ILE A 94 8.39 -2.31 21.96
C ILE A 94 7.73 -3.56 22.55
N PHE A 95 8.14 -4.74 22.07
CA PHE A 95 7.55 -5.99 22.54
C PHE A 95 8.01 -6.40 23.94
N ILE A 96 9.16 -5.95 24.42
CA ILE A 96 9.50 -6.01 25.86
C ILE A 96 8.42 -5.28 26.68
N ALA A 97 8.03 -4.07 26.28
CA ALA A 97 6.95 -3.33 26.96
C ALA A 97 5.58 -4.04 26.83
N VAL A 98 5.27 -4.65 25.68
CA VAL A 98 4.03 -5.41 25.48
C VAL A 98 3.98 -6.64 26.38
N TRP A 99 5.03 -7.46 26.40
CA TRP A 99 5.10 -8.64 27.25
C TRP A 99 5.01 -8.26 28.74
N LYS A 100 5.58 -7.12 29.13
CA LYS A 100 5.38 -6.57 30.47
C LYS A 100 3.90 -6.26 30.75
N ALA A 101 3.20 -5.60 29.83
CA ALA A 101 1.77 -5.32 29.99
C ALA A 101 0.93 -6.60 30.13
N VAL A 102 1.18 -7.60 29.27
CA VAL A 102 0.53 -8.94 29.34
C VAL A 102 0.80 -9.62 30.68
N ILE A 103 2.02 -9.51 31.20
CA ILE A 103 2.39 -10.10 32.50
C ILE A 103 1.68 -9.39 33.65
N ASP A 104 1.59 -8.06 33.57
CA ASP A 104 1.00 -7.19 34.60
C ASP A 104 -0.52 -7.33 34.69
N ASP A 105 -1.23 -7.41 33.56
CA ASP A 105 -2.69 -7.65 33.59
C ASP A 105 -3.02 -9.06 34.10
N GLY A 106 -2.11 -10.02 33.90
CA GLY A 106 -2.22 -11.37 34.41
C GLY A 106 -3.36 -12.20 33.83
N VAL A 107 -4.06 -11.73 32.80
CA VAL A 107 -5.23 -12.42 32.21
C VAL A 107 -4.82 -13.79 31.67
N TYR A 108 -3.63 -13.87 31.07
CA TYR A 108 -3.06 -15.08 30.51
C TYR A 108 -2.98 -16.25 31.52
N LYS A 109 -2.93 -15.96 32.83
CA LYS A 109 -2.80 -16.98 33.89
C LYS A 109 -4.02 -17.90 33.99
N ASN A 110 -5.16 -17.48 33.42
CA ASN A 110 -6.39 -18.28 33.38
C ASN A 110 -6.42 -19.28 32.22
N PHE A 111 -5.39 -19.27 31.35
CA PHE A 111 -5.36 -20.03 30.11
C PHE A 111 -4.18 -21.00 30.09
N ASP A 112 -4.26 -22.02 29.23
CA ASP A 112 -3.17 -22.99 29.05
C ASP A 112 -2.07 -22.44 28.13
N TRP A 113 -2.47 -21.68 27.11
CA TRP A 113 -1.61 -21.13 26.07
C TRP A 113 -1.83 -19.63 25.87
N VAL A 114 -0.75 -18.95 25.51
CA VAL A 114 -0.64 -17.51 25.26
C VAL A 114 -0.11 -17.31 23.84
N ILE A 115 -0.90 -16.63 23.01
CA ILE A 115 -0.65 -16.46 21.59
C ILE A 115 -0.55 -14.96 21.30
N LYS A 116 0.65 -14.50 20.93
CA LYS A 116 0.79 -13.21 20.25
C LYS A 116 0.50 -13.43 18.78
N CYS A 117 -0.39 -12.63 18.19
CA CYS A 117 -0.71 -12.67 16.77
C CYS A 117 -0.74 -11.26 16.21
N ASP A 118 -0.05 -11.00 15.11
CA ASP A 118 -0.10 -9.69 14.45
C ASP A 118 -1.48 -9.43 13.85
N ALA A 119 -1.90 -8.16 13.82
CA ALA A 119 -3.22 -7.77 13.31
C ALA A 119 -3.43 -8.15 11.83
N ASP A 120 -2.35 -8.27 11.04
CA ASP A 120 -2.38 -8.70 9.64
C ASP A 120 -2.01 -10.19 9.42
N ALA A 121 -1.98 -10.99 10.49
CA ALA A 121 -1.87 -12.45 10.40
C ALA A 121 -3.25 -13.11 10.44
N VAL A 122 -3.61 -13.81 9.36
CA VAL A 122 -4.83 -14.60 9.26
C VAL A 122 -4.66 -15.89 10.05
N PHE A 123 -5.25 -15.94 11.24
CA PHE A 123 -5.07 -17.00 12.24
C PHE A 123 -6.34 -17.83 12.48
N PHE A 124 -6.17 -19.15 12.67
CA PHE A 124 -7.20 -20.18 12.89
C PHE A 124 -7.00 -20.91 14.23
N PRO A 125 -7.65 -20.43 15.32
CA PRO A 125 -7.49 -21.02 16.65
C PRO A 125 -7.94 -22.48 16.76
N ASP A 126 -8.96 -22.90 16.01
CA ASP A 126 -9.44 -24.29 15.96
C ASP A 126 -8.33 -25.26 15.51
N ARG A 127 -7.58 -24.86 14.49
CA ARG A 127 -6.44 -25.63 13.96
C ARG A 127 -5.30 -25.67 14.96
N LEU A 128 -5.05 -24.56 15.66
CA LEU A 128 -4.05 -24.52 16.72
C LEU A 128 -4.41 -25.48 17.85
N GLY A 129 -5.67 -25.50 18.31
CA GLY A 129 -6.13 -26.43 19.34
C GLY A 129 -5.89 -27.90 18.96
N LEU A 130 -6.16 -28.27 17.71
CA LEU A 130 -5.86 -29.62 17.19
C LEU A 130 -4.35 -29.92 17.19
N LEU A 131 -3.54 -28.94 16.80
CA LEU A 131 -2.09 -29.05 16.76
C LEU A 131 -1.49 -29.22 18.17
N LEU A 132 -2.07 -28.56 19.17
CA LEU A 132 -1.64 -28.57 20.56
C LEU A 132 -2.16 -29.77 21.38
N ALA A 133 -3.12 -30.55 20.88
CA ALA A 133 -3.81 -31.61 21.64
C ALA A 133 -2.87 -32.64 22.32
N SER A 134 -1.72 -32.94 21.70
CA SER A 134 -0.72 -33.88 22.23
C SER A 134 0.51 -33.19 22.84
N HIS A 135 0.55 -31.85 22.83
CA HIS A 135 1.70 -31.09 23.30
C HIS A 135 1.64 -30.90 24.82
N PRO A 136 2.77 -31.03 25.53
CA PRO A 136 2.81 -30.65 26.92
C PRO A 136 2.52 -29.15 27.03
N LYS A 137 1.70 -28.77 28.00
CA LYS A 137 1.39 -27.37 28.36
C LYS A 137 2.58 -26.70 29.06
N LYS A 138 3.76 -26.82 28.44
CA LYS A 138 5.06 -26.37 28.92
C LYS A 138 5.88 -25.94 27.72
N GLY A 139 6.69 -24.91 27.90
CA GLY A 139 7.54 -24.41 26.83
C GLY A 139 6.79 -23.55 25.80
N TYR A 140 7.31 -23.49 24.58
CA TYR A 140 6.80 -22.67 23.49
C TYR A 140 7.14 -23.30 22.14
N ILE A 141 6.53 -22.83 21.05
CA ILE A 141 6.67 -23.47 19.74
C ILE A 141 7.54 -22.62 18.81
N ASN A 142 8.44 -23.29 18.09
CA ASN A 142 9.18 -22.68 17.00
C ASN A 142 8.40 -22.85 15.69
N ASN A 143 7.91 -21.76 15.12
CA ASN A 143 7.07 -21.78 13.92
C ASN A 143 7.87 -21.86 12.60
N CYS A 144 9.19 -21.60 12.62
CA CYS A 144 10.03 -21.64 11.42
C CYS A 144 11.37 -22.37 11.62
N LYS A 145 11.84 -23.02 10.56
CA LYS A 145 13.14 -23.74 10.58
C LYS A 145 14.35 -22.82 10.75
N TYR A 146 14.19 -21.52 10.47
CA TYR A 146 15.23 -20.51 10.59
C TYR A 146 15.27 -19.80 11.95
N GLY A 147 14.22 -19.95 12.76
CA GLY A 147 14.05 -19.22 14.02
C GLY A 147 12.57 -19.11 14.35
N MET A 148 12.22 -18.61 15.53
CA MET A 148 10.83 -18.25 15.78
C MET A 148 10.56 -16.91 15.09
N HIS A 149 9.43 -16.79 14.38
CA HIS A 149 9.06 -15.60 13.63
C HIS A 149 7.86 -14.88 14.26
N GLY A 150 7.88 -13.56 14.22
CA GLY A 150 6.96 -12.67 14.95
C GLY A 150 5.45 -12.75 14.65
N PRO A 151 4.98 -13.04 13.41
CA PRO A 151 3.54 -12.94 13.09
C PRO A 151 2.62 -13.78 13.96
N ILE A 152 3.14 -14.89 14.50
CA ILE A 152 2.47 -15.68 15.52
C ILE A 152 3.47 -16.31 16.48
N GLU A 153 3.35 -16.02 17.77
CA GLU A 153 4.19 -16.61 18.82
C GLU A 153 3.31 -17.40 19.79
N VAL A 154 3.55 -18.71 19.93
CA VAL A 154 2.73 -19.61 20.77
C VAL A 154 3.53 -20.11 21.96
N LEU A 155 3.18 -19.63 23.15
CA LEU A 155 3.82 -19.94 24.41
C LEU A 155 2.82 -20.61 25.35
N SER A 156 3.25 -21.56 26.18
CA SER A 156 2.44 -22.01 27.32
C SER A 156 2.42 -20.94 28.41
N SER A 157 1.37 -20.89 29.22
CA SER A 157 1.35 -20.00 30.40
C SER A 157 2.50 -20.26 31.37
N ASP A 158 2.99 -21.51 31.46
CA ASP A 158 4.20 -21.88 32.20
C ASP A 158 5.46 -21.17 31.64
N ALA A 159 5.60 -21.07 30.32
CA ALA A 159 6.71 -20.34 29.70
C ALA A 159 6.63 -18.84 29.97
N VAL A 160 5.42 -18.26 29.90
CA VAL A 160 5.20 -16.85 30.24
C VAL A 160 5.48 -16.60 31.74
N ASN A 161 5.13 -17.53 32.63
CA ASN A 161 5.48 -17.45 34.05
C ASN A 161 7.00 -17.43 34.29
N ILE A 162 7.78 -18.20 33.52
CA ILE A 162 9.24 -18.16 33.60
C ILE A 162 9.78 -16.79 33.16
N LEU A 163 9.23 -16.22 32.08
CA LEU A 163 9.55 -14.86 31.64
C LEU A 163 9.16 -13.81 32.70
N ALA A 164 7.99 -13.95 33.31
CA ALA A 164 7.52 -13.08 34.39
C ALA A 164 8.44 -13.11 35.62
N LEU A 165 9.00 -14.28 35.96
CA LEU A 165 10.02 -14.38 37.01
C LEU A 165 11.30 -13.62 36.67
N ASP A 166 11.61 -13.41 35.39
CA ASP A 166 12.75 -12.58 34.98
C ASP A 166 12.43 -11.08 35.01
N TYR A 167 11.21 -10.69 34.63
CA TYR A 167 10.69 -9.34 34.87
C TYR A 167 10.62 -8.98 36.36
N ALA A 168 10.28 -9.91 37.24
CA ALA A 168 10.25 -9.68 38.68
C ALA A 168 11.65 -9.37 39.26
N LYS A 169 12.73 -9.70 38.53
CA LYS A 169 14.12 -9.36 38.91
C LYS A 169 14.58 -8.05 38.29
N SER A 170 13.74 -7.39 37.49
CA SER A 170 14.06 -6.17 36.76
C SER A 170 14.67 -5.10 37.67
N TRP A 171 15.61 -4.34 37.13
CA TRP A 171 16.26 -3.25 37.84
C TRP A 171 15.43 -1.95 37.79
N ASP A 172 14.59 -1.78 36.76
CA ASP A 172 13.70 -0.64 36.55
C ASP A 172 12.21 -1.00 36.61
N GLY A 173 11.88 -2.28 36.70
CA GLY A 173 10.51 -2.76 36.65
C GLY A 173 9.90 -2.70 35.25
N LYS A 174 10.68 -2.46 34.18
CA LYS A 174 10.20 -2.34 32.80
C LYS A 174 10.70 -3.44 31.87
N ALA A 175 11.89 -4.00 32.14
CA ALA A 175 12.52 -5.01 31.26
C ALA A 175 12.93 -6.30 31.99
N PRO A 176 12.98 -7.47 31.33
CA PRO A 176 13.37 -8.74 31.94
C PRO A 176 14.88 -8.75 32.21
N LYS A 177 15.30 -8.95 33.47
CA LYS A 177 16.68 -8.69 33.91
C LYS A 177 17.72 -9.52 33.15
N GLU A 178 17.61 -10.83 33.22
CA GLU A 178 18.64 -11.72 32.69
C GLU A 178 18.61 -11.70 31.16
N CYS A 179 17.42 -11.60 30.56
CA CYS A 179 17.29 -11.55 29.11
C CYS A 179 17.93 -10.30 28.48
N VAL A 180 17.76 -9.11 29.08
CA VAL A 180 18.39 -7.90 28.52
C VAL A 180 19.86 -7.73 28.92
N SER A 181 20.33 -8.38 29.99
CA SER A 181 21.73 -8.22 30.46
C SER A 181 22.70 -9.28 29.92
N LYS A 182 22.20 -10.43 29.45
CA LYS A 182 23.04 -11.55 28.98
C LYS A 182 23.09 -11.70 27.46
N MET A 183 22.39 -10.85 26.72
CA MET A 183 22.33 -10.90 25.27
C MET A 183 22.60 -9.52 24.68
N ASP A 184 23.25 -9.50 23.53
CA ASP A 184 23.33 -8.30 22.69
C ASP A 184 22.32 -8.45 21.55
N PHE A 185 21.24 -7.68 21.62
CA PHE A 185 20.06 -7.81 20.76
C PHE A 185 19.69 -6.51 20.06
N GLY A 186 20.58 -5.50 20.06
CA GLY A 186 20.29 -4.18 19.50
C GLY A 186 19.94 -4.17 18.00
N LEU A 187 20.23 -5.26 17.29
CA LEU A 187 19.93 -5.46 15.87
C LEU A 187 18.91 -6.58 15.62
N TRP A 188 18.14 -6.99 16.63
CA TRP A 188 17.17 -8.07 16.54
C TRP A 188 15.72 -7.55 16.51
N GLY A 189 14.86 -8.29 15.81
CA GLY A 189 13.40 -8.18 15.95
C GLY A 189 12.91 -8.79 17.26
N GLU A 190 11.62 -8.62 17.55
CA GLU A 190 11.01 -9.10 18.80
C GLU A 190 11.07 -10.62 18.95
N ASP A 191 10.90 -11.31 17.84
CA ASP A 191 10.80 -12.75 17.74
C ASP A 191 12.12 -13.43 18.08
N MET A 192 13.21 -12.91 17.52
CA MET A 192 14.57 -13.35 17.80
C MET A 192 14.96 -13.03 19.23
N PHE A 193 14.61 -11.85 19.76
CA PHE A 193 14.84 -11.52 21.16
C PHE A 193 14.14 -12.51 22.09
N LEU A 194 12.83 -12.73 21.90
CA LEU A 194 12.04 -13.61 22.75
C LEU A 194 12.54 -15.05 22.65
N ASP A 195 12.88 -15.51 21.45
CA ASP A 195 13.39 -16.86 21.23
C ASP A 195 14.73 -17.12 21.91
N GLN A 196 15.70 -16.19 21.78
CA GLN A 196 17.00 -16.32 22.44
C GLN A 196 16.86 -16.17 23.97
N CYS A 197 15.99 -15.29 24.45
CA CYS A 197 15.67 -15.13 25.87
C CYS A 197 15.15 -16.45 26.46
N LEU A 198 14.07 -16.99 25.89
CA LEU A 198 13.44 -18.21 26.42
C LEU A 198 14.36 -19.42 26.28
N SER A 199 15.00 -19.63 25.12
CA SER A 199 15.80 -20.84 24.90
C SER A 199 17.19 -20.82 25.53
N LYS A 200 17.95 -19.72 25.37
CA LYS A 200 19.37 -19.66 25.75
C LYS A 200 19.57 -19.12 27.16
N VAL A 201 18.78 -18.13 27.56
CA VAL A 201 18.95 -17.45 28.86
C VAL A 201 18.12 -18.15 29.94
N LEU A 202 16.83 -18.36 29.70
CA LEU A 202 15.88 -18.89 30.69
C LEU A 202 15.74 -20.43 30.63
N GLY A 203 16.21 -21.06 29.55
CA GLY A 203 16.24 -22.52 29.42
C GLY A 203 14.87 -23.19 29.29
N VAL A 204 13.87 -22.46 28.76
CA VAL A 204 12.49 -22.90 28.58
C VAL A 204 12.41 -24.04 27.56
N LYS A 205 11.74 -25.14 27.93
CA LYS A 205 11.57 -26.36 27.12
C LYS A 205 10.21 -27.01 27.39
N PRO A 206 9.67 -27.81 26.43
CA PRO A 206 10.19 -28.06 25.08
C PRO A 206 10.03 -26.88 24.12
N ARG A 207 10.80 -26.90 23.02
CA ARG A 207 10.74 -25.95 21.89
C ARG A 207 10.66 -26.71 20.56
N PRO A 208 9.55 -27.40 20.25
CA PRO A 208 9.43 -28.16 19.02
C PRO A 208 9.34 -27.24 17.80
N LEU A 209 9.88 -27.68 16.66
CA LEU A 209 9.64 -27.06 15.37
C LEU A 209 8.30 -27.57 14.81
N MET A 210 7.39 -26.65 14.49
CA MET A 210 6.08 -26.97 13.92
C MET A 210 5.82 -26.08 12.71
N SER A 211 6.15 -26.59 11.53
CA SER A 211 5.99 -25.87 10.25
C SER A 211 4.53 -25.59 9.88
N GLU A 212 3.58 -26.28 10.51
CA GLU A 212 2.14 -26.07 10.30
C GLU A 212 1.63 -24.80 10.98
N LEU A 213 2.41 -24.21 11.89
CA LEU A 213 1.97 -23.07 12.68
C LEU A 213 1.85 -21.79 11.85
N MET A 214 2.67 -21.64 10.81
CA MET A 214 2.72 -20.42 10.02
C MET A 214 3.16 -20.67 8.58
N CYS A 215 2.47 -20.03 7.64
CA CYS A 215 2.87 -19.94 6.25
C CYS A 215 3.04 -18.47 5.87
N GLU A 216 4.27 -18.06 5.57
CA GLU A 216 4.58 -16.67 5.26
C GLU A 216 5.73 -16.52 4.26
N ALA A 217 5.99 -15.26 3.87
CA ALA A 217 7.01 -14.89 2.90
C ALA A 217 8.44 -15.20 3.33
N HIS A 218 8.72 -15.23 4.63
CA HIS A 218 10.08 -15.34 5.18
C HIS A 218 10.40 -16.71 5.78
N CYS A 219 9.45 -17.66 5.71
CA CYS A 219 9.64 -19.05 6.14
C CYS A 219 9.31 -20.08 5.03
N ASP A 220 9.85 -19.90 3.81
CA ASP A 220 9.77 -20.85 2.69
C ASP A 220 8.36 -21.37 2.36
N CYS A 221 7.32 -20.55 2.56
CA CYS A 221 5.94 -20.91 2.22
C CYS A 221 5.41 -20.05 1.06
N PRO A 222 5.85 -20.28 -0.20
CA PRO A 222 5.64 -19.36 -1.33
C PRO A 222 4.17 -19.15 -1.76
N ALA A 223 3.22 -19.93 -1.23
CA ALA A 223 1.79 -19.78 -1.50
C ALA A 223 0.99 -19.18 -0.33
N TRP A 224 1.67 -18.54 0.64
CA TRP A 224 1.05 -17.89 1.79
C TRP A 224 -0.05 -16.91 1.35
N TYR A 225 0.18 -16.12 0.29
CA TYR A 225 -0.77 -15.09 -0.16
C TYR A 225 -2.07 -15.65 -0.72
N TRP A 226 -2.07 -16.91 -1.12
CA TRP A 226 -3.25 -17.59 -1.65
C TRP A 226 -4.08 -18.25 -0.57
N CYS A 227 -3.50 -18.52 0.59
CA CYS A 227 -4.11 -19.25 1.70
C CYS A 227 -4.70 -20.60 1.27
N ASN A 228 -4.05 -21.23 0.28
CA ASN A 228 -4.48 -22.49 -0.34
C ASN A 228 -3.63 -23.70 0.08
N ASN A 229 -2.59 -23.50 0.88
CA ASN A 229 -1.61 -24.53 1.26
C ASN A 229 -2.11 -25.51 2.34
N GLY A 230 -3.29 -26.09 2.14
CA GLY A 230 -3.86 -27.11 3.03
C GLY A 230 -4.66 -26.53 4.19
N THR A 231 -5.62 -27.32 4.67
CA THR A 231 -6.53 -26.96 5.78
C THR A 231 -5.90 -27.13 7.16
N ASN A 232 -4.62 -27.51 7.22
CA ASN A 232 -3.87 -27.80 8.44
C ASN A 232 -2.97 -26.63 8.89
N LEU A 233 -2.77 -25.61 8.05
CA LEU A 233 -2.00 -24.43 8.44
C LEU A 233 -2.80 -23.57 9.42
N VAL A 234 -2.15 -23.19 10.51
CA VAL A 234 -2.75 -22.41 11.61
C VAL A 234 -2.78 -20.91 11.29
N SER A 235 -1.79 -20.38 10.56
CA SER A 235 -1.77 -18.97 10.20
C SER A 235 -1.15 -18.67 8.83
N TYR A 236 -1.54 -17.53 8.26
CA TYR A 236 -0.98 -16.96 7.03
C TYR A 236 -0.69 -15.46 7.22
N HIS A 237 0.43 -14.97 6.71
CA HIS A 237 0.85 -13.58 6.90
C HIS A 237 1.72 -13.09 5.72
N PRO A 238 1.67 -11.80 5.31
CA PRO A 238 0.84 -10.66 5.81
C PRO A 238 -0.41 -10.27 4.99
N PHE A 239 -1.43 -9.67 5.63
CA PHE A 239 -2.65 -9.14 4.99
C PHE A 239 -3.12 -7.78 5.55
N LYS A 240 -2.73 -6.67 4.89
CA LYS A 240 -2.89 -5.29 5.41
C LYS A 240 -4.23 -4.58 5.12
N SER A 241 -5.23 -5.30 4.63
CA SER A 241 -6.60 -4.77 4.44
C SER A 241 -7.66 -5.82 4.81
N PRO A 242 -8.81 -5.41 5.38
CA PRO A 242 -9.91 -6.34 5.69
C PRO A 242 -10.35 -7.18 4.49
N GLU A 243 -10.30 -6.61 3.27
CA GLU A 243 -10.66 -7.33 2.04
C GLU A 243 -9.68 -8.46 1.71
N ALA A 244 -8.37 -8.19 1.78
CA ALA A 244 -7.35 -9.21 1.54
C ALA A 244 -7.38 -10.29 2.63
N PHE A 245 -7.59 -9.88 3.88
CA PHE A 245 -7.76 -10.77 5.03
C PHE A 245 -8.96 -11.71 4.83
N ALA A 246 -10.12 -11.16 4.45
CA ALA A 246 -11.34 -11.92 4.16
C ALA A 246 -11.15 -12.93 3.01
N VAL A 247 -10.44 -12.54 1.94
CA VAL A 247 -10.14 -13.44 0.81
C VAL A 247 -9.26 -14.59 1.26
N CYS A 248 -8.19 -14.30 2.01
CA CYS A 248 -7.31 -15.33 2.57
C CYS A 248 -8.09 -16.31 3.45
N MET A 249 -8.87 -15.77 4.39
CA MET A 249 -9.65 -16.59 5.31
C MET A 249 -10.67 -17.46 4.58
N GLY A 250 -11.40 -16.89 3.63
CA GLY A 250 -12.36 -17.63 2.80
C GLY A 250 -11.71 -18.71 1.92
N ASN A 251 -10.47 -18.50 1.44
CA ASN A 251 -9.72 -19.52 0.71
C ASN A 251 -9.29 -20.66 1.64
N ALA A 252 -8.70 -20.32 2.79
CA ALA A 252 -8.22 -21.29 3.76
C ALA A 252 -9.35 -22.16 4.35
N LEU A 253 -10.56 -21.63 4.45
CA LEU A 253 -11.74 -22.35 4.93
C LEU A 253 -12.43 -23.23 3.86
N LYS A 254 -12.00 -23.19 2.58
CA LYS A 254 -12.60 -23.94 1.45
C LYS A 254 -14.13 -23.83 1.37
N GLY A 255 -14.65 -22.71 0.85
CA GLY A 255 -16.07 -22.63 0.49
C GLY A 255 -16.47 -23.76 -0.47
N LEU A 256 -17.31 -24.70 0.00
CA LEU A 256 -18.05 -25.62 -0.87
C LEU A 256 -18.90 -24.80 -1.86
N PRO A 257 -19.05 -25.23 -3.12
CA PRO A 257 -19.99 -24.60 -4.03
C PRO A 257 -21.42 -24.96 -3.60
N GLY A 258 -22.10 -23.98 -3.00
CA GLY A 258 -23.55 -23.94 -2.80
C GLY A 258 -24.16 -25.06 -1.94
N THR A 259 -24.53 -24.75 -0.70
CA THR A 259 -25.67 -25.39 -0.05
C THR A 259 -26.47 -24.36 0.73
N ASN A 260 -27.77 -24.42 0.45
CA ASN A 260 -28.92 -23.64 0.90
C ASN A 260 -28.93 -23.09 2.32
N ASP A 261 -29.71 -22.00 2.46
CA ASP A 261 -30.33 -21.50 3.67
C ASP A 261 -30.75 -22.62 4.64
N GLU A 262 -30.23 -22.57 5.87
CA GLU A 262 -31.03 -22.88 7.07
C GLU A 262 -30.66 -21.89 8.17
N VAL A 263 -31.59 -20.97 8.45
CA VAL A 263 -31.66 -20.19 9.68
C VAL A 263 -32.13 -21.11 10.79
N PHE A 264 -31.35 -21.28 11.87
CA PHE A 264 -31.84 -21.83 13.16
C PHE A 264 -31.05 -21.24 14.35
N PRO A 265 -31.63 -21.24 15.56
CA PRO A 265 -31.68 -20.09 16.46
C PRO A 265 -30.51 -20.02 17.45
N SER A 266 -30.35 -18.82 18.01
CA SER A 266 -29.52 -18.50 19.17
C SER A 266 -29.90 -19.34 20.39
N GLU A 267 -28.99 -20.18 20.90
CA GLU A 267 -28.90 -20.51 22.33
C GLU A 267 -27.42 -20.74 22.73
N ASP A 268 -27.01 -19.99 23.75
CA ASP A 268 -25.94 -20.18 24.75
C ASP A 268 -24.52 -20.55 24.27
N ILE A 269 -23.79 -19.54 23.79
CA ILE A 269 -22.31 -19.51 23.82
C ILE A 269 -21.90 -18.83 25.14
N PRO A 270 -21.02 -19.41 25.98
CA PRO A 270 -20.50 -18.74 27.16
C PRO A 270 -19.82 -17.40 26.80
N GLU A 271 -20.10 -16.35 27.56
CA GLU A 271 -19.47 -15.03 27.36
C GLU A 271 -17.93 -15.16 27.49
N PRO A 272 -17.14 -14.63 26.53
CA PRO A 272 -15.69 -14.63 26.62
C PRO A 272 -15.21 -13.72 27.76
N ILE A 273 -14.13 -14.11 28.44
CA ILE A 273 -13.50 -13.30 29.49
C ILE A 273 -12.71 -12.17 28.82
N ILE A 274 -13.23 -10.95 28.91
CA ILE A 274 -12.60 -9.72 28.42
C ILE A 274 -11.62 -9.22 29.50
N ALA A 275 -10.44 -8.75 29.07
CA ALA A 275 -9.50 -8.07 29.94
C ALA A 275 -10.05 -6.70 30.36
N ASP A 276 -10.73 -6.60 31.51
CA ASP A 276 -11.10 -5.32 32.11
C ASP A 276 -9.93 -4.75 32.93
N ALA A 277 -9.76 -3.42 32.85
CA ALA A 277 -8.78 -2.67 33.64
C ALA A 277 -8.99 -2.91 35.15
N PRO A 278 -7.92 -2.98 35.97
CA PRO A 278 -8.06 -3.28 37.39
C PRO A 278 -8.91 -2.23 38.11
N ALA A 279 -9.96 -2.72 38.79
CA ALA A 279 -10.73 -1.95 39.75
C ALA A 279 -9.81 -1.51 40.91
N LYS A 280 -9.88 -0.22 41.26
CA LYS A 280 -9.30 0.31 42.50
C LYS A 280 -9.87 -0.46 43.70
N PRO A 281 -9.05 -0.81 44.71
CA PRO A 281 -9.58 -1.28 45.98
C PRO A 281 -10.36 -0.13 46.64
N GLU A 282 -11.54 -0.45 47.17
CA GLU A 282 -12.29 0.43 48.07
C GLU A 282 -11.48 0.65 49.35
N GLU A 283 -11.19 1.92 49.67
CA GLU A 283 -10.59 2.33 50.93
C GLU A 283 -11.69 2.50 51.99
N GLU A 284 -11.55 1.76 53.09
CA GLU A 284 -12.32 1.93 54.32
C GLU A 284 -11.61 2.98 55.19
N GLU A 285 -12.35 3.99 55.66
CA GLU A 285 -11.87 5.11 56.49
C GLU A 285 -11.17 4.64 57.77
N THR A 286 -10.06 5.29 58.16
CA THR A 286 -9.83 5.74 59.56
C THR A 286 -8.58 6.62 59.72
N GLU A 287 -8.85 7.83 60.23
CA GLU A 287 -8.10 8.74 61.13
C GLU A 287 -6.66 9.25 60.82
N GLU A 288 -6.55 10.59 60.87
CA GLU A 288 -5.33 11.43 60.89
C GLU A 288 -4.45 11.18 62.13
N PRO A 289 -3.19 11.67 62.17
CA PRO A 289 -2.96 13.05 62.59
C PRO A 289 -1.90 13.86 61.83
N GLU A 290 -2.12 15.17 61.93
CA GLU A 290 -1.32 16.37 61.69
C GLU A 290 0.22 16.28 61.81
N ALA A 291 0.91 17.06 60.97
CA ALA A 291 1.80 18.15 61.40
C ALA A 291 2.36 18.93 60.18
N GLU A 292 2.15 20.25 60.20
CA GLU A 292 3.12 21.35 59.99
C GLU A 292 4.21 21.22 58.91
N GLU A 293 4.64 22.24 58.18
CA GLU A 293 4.31 23.65 57.97
C GLU A 293 5.33 24.08 56.90
N THR A 294 4.96 24.92 55.93
CA THR A 294 5.56 26.26 55.70
C THR A 294 5.39 26.75 54.26
N GLU A 295 4.90 27.99 54.21
CA GLU A 295 4.65 28.86 53.08
C GLU A 295 5.90 29.15 52.22
N ARG A 296 5.73 29.50 50.93
CA ARG A 296 5.53 30.88 50.45
C ARG A 296 5.98 31.07 48.99
N THR A 297 4.98 31.38 48.16
CA THR A 297 4.94 32.44 47.12
C THR A 297 6.04 32.54 46.06
N SER A 298 5.64 32.49 44.79
CA SER A 298 5.18 33.72 44.09
C SER A 298 4.58 33.36 42.73
N ALA A 299 3.41 33.96 42.48
CA ALA A 299 2.72 33.95 41.20
C ALA A 299 3.32 35.02 40.27
N SER A 300 3.25 34.75 38.97
CA SER A 300 2.76 35.73 38.00
C SER A 300 2.12 34.95 36.85
N ALA A 301 0.80 34.74 36.98
CA ALA A 301 -0.07 34.81 35.82
C ALA A 301 -0.21 36.30 35.50
N ASP A 302 -0.05 36.65 34.22
CA ASP A 302 -0.89 37.68 33.63
C ASP A 302 -1.88 36.93 32.74
N GLU A 303 -3.13 36.99 33.19
CA GLU A 303 -4.35 36.66 32.48
C GLU A 303 -4.69 37.75 31.45
N GLU A 304 -5.85 37.52 30.82
CA GLU A 304 -6.69 38.42 30.04
C GLU A 304 -6.53 38.28 28.52
N SER A 305 -7.58 37.95 27.75
CA SER A 305 -9.00 38.04 28.06
C SER A 305 -9.83 37.23 27.06
N GLU A 306 -10.88 36.60 27.56
CA GLU A 306 -12.11 36.43 26.80
C GLU A 306 -12.73 37.83 26.61
N ALA A 307 -12.93 38.22 25.35
CA ALA A 307 -13.90 39.22 24.96
C ALA A 307 -14.69 38.66 23.78
N VAL A 308 -16.01 38.67 23.93
CA VAL A 308 -17.00 38.38 22.89
C VAL A 308 -17.05 39.59 21.94
N ASP A 309 -16.85 39.38 20.65
CA ASP A 309 -17.01 40.40 19.60
C ASP A 309 -17.55 39.77 18.29
N ASP A 310 -18.87 39.85 18.15
CA ASP A 310 -19.61 40.39 17.01
C ASP A 310 -19.15 40.00 15.58
N GLY A 311 -19.70 38.89 15.07
CA GLY A 311 -19.94 38.75 13.62
C GLY A 311 -18.78 38.30 12.72
N GLU A 312 -17.64 37.86 13.25
CA GLU A 312 -16.60 37.26 12.40
C GLU A 312 -16.96 35.83 11.98
N CYS A 313 -17.19 35.68 10.68
CA CYS A 313 -17.20 34.40 10.01
C CYS A 313 -15.78 33.78 10.02
N HIS A 314 -15.66 32.46 9.91
CA HIS A 314 -14.37 31.79 9.73
C HIS A 314 -14.51 30.55 8.83
N ASP A 315 -13.82 30.52 7.69
CA ASP A 315 -13.72 29.29 6.88
C ASP A 315 -12.76 28.31 7.53
N VAL A 316 -13.26 27.17 8.02
CA VAL A 316 -12.44 26.17 8.70
C VAL A 316 -11.71 25.24 7.72
N VAL A 317 -12.10 25.25 6.44
CA VAL A 317 -11.48 24.51 5.34
C VAL A 317 -11.35 25.45 4.14
N SER A 318 -10.14 25.65 3.62
CA SER A 318 -9.95 26.43 2.39
C SER A 318 -10.46 25.65 1.17
N GLU A 319 -10.86 26.34 0.09
CA GLU A 319 -11.06 25.67 -1.19
C GLU A 319 -9.72 25.06 -1.65
N GLY A 320 -9.64 23.72 -1.59
CA GLY A 320 -8.39 22.95 -1.59
C GLY A 320 -8.33 21.87 -0.51
N GLY A 321 -9.25 21.88 0.46
CA GLY A 321 -9.45 20.77 1.41
C GLY A 321 -8.46 20.71 2.57
N PHE A 322 -7.69 21.79 2.78
CA PHE A 322 -6.77 21.94 3.91
C PHE A 322 -7.47 22.63 5.09
N PRO A 323 -7.39 22.07 6.31
CA PRO A 323 -7.86 22.75 7.52
C PRO A 323 -7.10 24.07 7.73
N LYS A 324 -7.81 25.18 7.96
CA LYS A 324 -7.16 26.39 8.48
C LYS A 324 -6.99 26.28 10.01
N HIS A 325 -5.93 26.88 10.55
CA HIS A 325 -5.58 26.75 11.97
C HIS A 325 -6.72 27.21 12.90
N GLY A 326 -6.88 26.52 14.05
CA GLY A 326 -7.77 26.92 15.15
C GLY A 326 -9.06 26.11 15.33
N HIS A 327 -9.56 25.40 14.31
CA HIS A 327 -10.88 24.73 14.37
C HIS A 327 -10.88 23.28 13.84
N HIS A 328 -9.89 22.48 14.26
CA HIS A 328 -9.62 21.13 13.75
C HIS A 328 -10.84 20.19 13.79
N THR A 329 -11.70 20.31 14.82
CA THR A 329 -12.92 19.50 14.95
C THR A 329 -13.97 19.82 13.88
N CYS A 330 -14.25 21.11 13.64
CA CYS A 330 -15.16 21.51 12.57
C CYS A 330 -14.55 21.21 11.20
N SER A 331 -13.25 21.48 10.98
CA SER A 331 -12.58 21.17 9.70
C SER A 331 -12.70 19.69 9.32
N LYS A 332 -12.51 18.81 10.30
CA LYS A 332 -12.70 17.36 10.12
C LYS A 332 -14.15 17.01 9.82
N ALA A 333 -15.10 17.59 10.55
CA ALA A 333 -16.53 17.33 10.34
C ALA A 333 -17.01 17.80 8.96
N VAL A 334 -16.60 19.00 8.52
CA VAL A 334 -16.91 19.56 7.21
C VAL A 334 -16.30 18.72 6.09
N LYS A 335 -15.06 18.26 6.27
CA LYS A 335 -14.38 17.38 5.31
C LYS A 335 -15.04 16.01 5.23
N TRP A 336 -15.36 15.41 6.38
CA TRP A 336 -16.08 14.16 6.44
C TRP A 336 -17.48 14.28 5.83
N ALA A 337 -18.26 15.31 6.18
CA ALA A 337 -19.60 15.53 5.65
C ALA A 337 -19.61 15.66 4.12
N LYS A 338 -18.61 16.32 3.52
CA LYS A 338 -18.49 16.44 2.05
C LYS A 338 -17.96 15.18 1.37
N GLU A 339 -16.91 14.57 1.91
CA GLU A 339 -16.15 13.51 1.22
C GLU A 339 -16.70 12.11 1.51
N HIS A 340 -17.42 11.94 2.62
CA HIS A 340 -17.91 10.66 3.10
C HIS A 340 -19.41 10.75 3.41
N GLY A 341 -19.83 11.66 4.28
CA GLY A 341 -21.23 11.83 4.72
C GLY A 341 -22.22 12.02 3.57
N ALA A 342 -21.91 12.87 2.58
CA ALA A 342 -22.78 13.10 1.43
C ALA A 342 -22.90 11.90 0.48
N PHE A 343 -21.99 10.92 0.57
CA PHE A 343 -22.02 9.68 -0.20
C PHE A 343 -22.60 8.51 0.58
N GLU A 344 -22.26 8.41 1.87
CA GLU A 344 -22.64 7.32 2.77
C GLU A 344 -24.05 7.50 3.33
N HIS A 345 -24.46 8.75 3.59
CA HIS A 345 -25.76 9.14 4.13
C HIS A 345 -26.42 10.26 3.32
N PRO A 346 -26.68 10.06 2.01
CA PRO A 346 -27.23 11.11 1.14
C PRO A 346 -28.58 11.66 1.63
N GLU A 347 -29.34 10.89 2.41
CA GLU A 347 -30.60 11.28 3.02
C GLU A 347 -30.49 12.45 4.01
N TRP A 348 -29.38 12.60 4.72
CA TRP A 348 -29.17 13.71 5.67
C TRP A 348 -29.02 15.06 4.96
N TYR A 349 -28.48 15.03 3.74
CA TYR A 349 -28.10 16.21 2.96
C TYR A 349 -29.09 16.52 1.83
N LYS A 350 -30.02 15.59 1.54
CA LYS A 350 -31.05 15.71 0.50
C LYS A 350 -32.04 16.87 0.71
N PRO A 351 -32.54 17.16 1.93
CA PRO A 351 -33.46 18.29 2.17
C PRO A 351 -32.83 19.64 1.85
N VAL A 352 -31.52 19.77 2.11
CA VAL A 352 -30.72 20.98 1.86
C VAL A 352 -29.96 20.95 0.54
N LYS A 353 -30.19 19.93 -0.30
CA LYS A 353 -29.57 19.73 -1.63
C LYS A 353 -28.04 19.78 -1.64
N LEU A 354 -27.40 19.39 -0.53
CA LEU A 354 -25.95 19.25 -0.50
C LEU A 354 -25.53 17.92 -1.14
N THR A 355 -24.52 17.98 -1.98
CA THR A 355 -23.90 16.81 -2.62
C THR A 355 -22.41 16.88 -2.41
N SER A 356 -21.69 15.77 -2.59
CA SER A 356 -20.23 15.75 -2.47
C SER A 356 -19.48 16.73 -3.38
N LYS A 357 -20.17 17.29 -4.39
CA LYS A 357 -19.65 18.37 -5.25
C LYS A 357 -19.83 19.77 -4.67
N SER A 358 -20.74 19.99 -3.72
CA SER A 358 -20.97 21.27 -3.04
C SER A 358 -19.72 21.75 -2.29
N ALA A 359 -19.48 23.05 -2.20
CA ALA A 359 -18.27 23.60 -1.56
C ALA A 359 -18.16 23.23 -0.07
N TYR A 360 -16.95 23.17 0.49
CA TYR A 360 -16.76 22.88 1.92
C TYR A 360 -17.48 23.91 2.80
N ALA A 361 -17.54 25.19 2.38
CA ALA A 361 -18.29 26.22 3.09
C ALA A 361 -19.79 25.89 3.21
N ALA A 362 -20.39 25.23 2.22
CA ALA A 362 -21.80 24.85 2.26
C ALA A 362 -22.08 23.72 3.26
N PHE A 363 -21.12 22.78 3.40
CA PHE A 363 -21.17 21.76 4.45
C PHE A 363 -20.86 22.32 5.84
N GLN A 364 -20.01 23.34 5.93
CA GLN A 364 -19.77 24.09 7.16
C GLN A 364 -21.02 24.86 7.61
N GLN A 365 -21.72 25.50 6.68
CA GLN A 365 -22.98 26.20 6.96
C GLN A 365 -24.03 25.22 7.49
N PHE A 366 -24.20 24.06 6.84
CA PHE A 366 -25.12 23.03 7.32
C PHE A 366 -24.79 22.53 8.74
N LEU A 367 -23.51 22.30 9.04
CA LEU A 367 -23.10 21.87 10.39
C LEU A 367 -23.23 22.97 11.44
N PHE A 368 -23.06 24.24 11.04
CA PHE A 368 -23.33 25.41 11.89
C PHE A 368 -24.82 25.54 12.20
N ASP A 369 -25.70 25.47 11.20
CA ASP A 369 -27.16 25.59 11.34
C ASP A 369 -27.75 24.46 12.21
N GLU A 370 -27.19 23.26 12.11
CA GLU A 370 -27.56 22.10 12.94
C GLU A 370 -26.92 22.12 14.35
N GLY A 371 -26.07 23.10 14.66
CA GLY A 371 -25.38 23.23 15.95
C GLY A 371 -24.36 22.13 16.24
N LYS A 372 -23.80 21.48 15.20
CA LYS A 372 -22.94 20.29 15.33
C LYS A 372 -21.45 20.62 15.19
N SER A 373 -20.63 19.80 15.85
CA SER A 373 -19.15 19.80 15.74
C SER A 373 -18.48 21.15 16.07
N LYS A 374 -19.18 22.03 16.80
CA LYS A 374 -18.74 23.39 17.17
C LYS A 374 -18.26 24.19 15.95
N CYS A 375 -18.93 24.04 14.81
CA CYS A 375 -18.59 24.79 13.62
C CYS A 375 -18.89 26.29 13.81
N PRO A 376 -17.99 27.22 13.41
CA PRO A 376 -18.30 28.63 13.28
C PRO A 376 -18.98 28.91 11.92
N MET A 377 -19.62 30.06 11.79
CA MET A 377 -20.26 30.47 10.53
C MET A 377 -19.19 30.65 9.43
N PRO A 378 -19.33 30.03 8.24
CA PRO A 378 -18.36 30.16 7.14
C PRO A 378 -18.32 31.58 6.56
N CYS A 379 -17.15 32.04 6.11
CA CYS A 379 -16.95 33.36 5.50
C CYS A 379 -17.29 33.44 4.03
N THR A 380 -17.27 32.32 3.32
CA THR A 380 -17.49 32.32 1.88
C THR A 380 -18.91 32.79 1.53
N GLU A 381 -19.91 32.61 2.41
CA GLU A 381 -21.26 33.16 2.19
C GLU A 381 -21.34 34.68 2.36
N VAL A 382 -20.51 35.26 3.24
CA VAL A 382 -20.42 36.72 3.40
C VAL A 382 -19.78 37.34 2.15
N LYS A 383 -18.81 36.67 1.51
CA LYS A 383 -18.18 37.12 0.27
C LYS A 383 -19.10 37.04 -0.95
N VAL A 384 -19.99 36.05 -1.02
CA VAL A 384 -20.99 35.94 -2.09
C VAL A 384 -22.09 36.99 -1.90
N LYS A 385 -22.54 37.25 -0.67
CA LYS A 385 -23.50 38.32 -0.39
C LYS A 385 -22.93 39.71 -0.65
N LYS A 386 -21.67 39.97 -0.24
CA LYS A 386 -20.98 41.23 -0.56
C LYS A 386 -20.73 41.41 -2.06
N ALA A 387 -20.36 40.35 -2.79
CA ALA A 387 -20.18 40.42 -4.24
C ALA A 387 -21.50 40.63 -4.99
N GLN A 388 -22.63 40.14 -4.46
CA GLN A 388 -23.97 40.35 -5.03
C GLN A 388 -24.57 41.71 -4.67
N GLU A 389 -24.24 42.27 -3.51
CA GLU A 389 -24.58 43.65 -3.11
C GLU A 389 -23.69 44.67 -3.85
N GLU A 390 -22.41 44.38 -4.07
CA GLU A 390 -21.48 45.18 -4.88
C GLU A 390 -21.81 45.12 -6.40
N GLU A 391 -22.37 44.01 -6.92
CA GLU A 391 -22.93 43.93 -8.28
C GLU A 391 -24.23 44.76 -8.43
N GLN A 392 -25.03 44.90 -7.35
CA GLN A 392 -26.23 45.75 -7.35
C GLN A 392 -25.92 47.25 -7.21
N GLU A 393 -24.87 47.63 -6.46
CA GLU A 393 -24.39 49.02 -6.41
C GLU A 393 -23.64 49.42 -7.70
N ALA A 394 -22.98 48.47 -8.38
CA ALA A 394 -22.33 48.71 -9.68
C ALA A 394 -23.33 48.88 -10.85
N GLU A 395 -24.53 48.30 -10.75
CA GLU A 395 -25.61 48.49 -11.75
C GLU A 395 -26.42 49.79 -11.53
N GLU A 396 -26.27 50.50 -10.40
CA GLU A 396 -26.89 51.81 -10.18
C GLU A 396 -26.01 53.02 -10.61
N GLU A 397 -24.72 52.84 -10.90
CA GLU A 397 -23.83 53.94 -11.32
C GLU A 397 -23.55 54.06 -12.84
N GLU A 398 -23.93 53.09 -13.69
CA GLU A 398 -23.87 53.25 -15.16
C GLU A 398 -25.27 53.36 -15.79
N GLY A 399 -26.01 54.38 -15.38
CA GLY A 399 -27.30 54.74 -15.95
C GLY A 399 -27.36 56.14 -16.57
N VAL A 400 -26.63 56.44 -17.66
CA VAL A 400 -26.94 57.50 -18.66
C VAL A 400 -26.08 57.21 -19.91
N VAL A 401 -26.50 57.15 -21.18
CA VAL A 401 -27.35 58.06 -21.98
C VAL A 401 -27.92 57.34 -23.21
N ASP A 402 -29.19 57.65 -23.46
CA ASP A 402 -30.00 57.66 -24.70
C ASP A 402 -29.23 57.80 -26.04
N ASP A 403 -29.64 57.06 -27.08
CA ASP A 403 -30.48 57.66 -28.14
C ASP A 403 -31.03 56.63 -29.14
N SER A 404 -32.28 56.84 -29.48
CA SER A 404 -33.07 56.11 -30.45
C SER A 404 -32.81 56.63 -31.87
N ALA A 405 -32.61 55.73 -32.84
CA ALA A 405 -32.83 56.05 -34.26
C ALA A 405 -33.18 54.81 -35.11
N SER A 406 -34.48 54.56 -35.18
CA SER A 406 -35.30 54.26 -36.38
C SER A 406 -34.70 53.53 -37.61
N THR A 407 -35.24 52.32 -37.83
CA THR A 407 -35.75 51.72 -39.09
C THR A 407 -34.91 51.67 -40.37
N ALA A 408 -34.68 50.45 -40.89
CA ALA A 408 -35.16 49.91 -42.19
C ALA A 408 -34.29 48.71 -42.68
N PRO A 409 -34.81 47.82 -43.57
CA PRO A 409 -34.46 46.39 -43.57
C PRO A 409 -33.37 45.93 -44.54
N ALA A 410 -32.97 44.66 -44.32
CA ALA A 410 -31.91 43.86 -44.91
C ALA A 410 -31.79 43.80 -46.46
N PRO A 411 -30.60 43.38 -46.95
CA PRO A 411 -30.50 42.36 -47.98
C PRO A 411 -29.82 41.07 -47.46
N ALA A 412 -30.23 39.96 -48.08
CA ALA A 412 -29.83 38.58 -47.81
C ALA A 412 -28.34 38.29 -48.13
N PRO A 413 -27.79 37.14 -47.67
CA PRO A 413 -26.37 36.96 -47.43
C PRO A 413 -25.60 36.50 -48.67
N ALA A 414 -24.42 37.08 -48.89
CA ALA A 414 -23.40 36.52 -49.77
C ALA A 414 -22.42 35.69 -48.94
N SER A 415 -22.57 34.36 -49.06
CA SER A 415 -21.53 33.32 -49.03
C SER A 415 -20.21 33.66 -48.35
N ARG A 416 -19.97 33.06 -47.18
CA ARG A 416 -18.61 32.71 -46.75
C ARG A 416 -18.45 31.20 -46.86
N THR A 417 -17.49 30.84 -47.69
CA THR A 417 -17.00 29.49 -47.96
C THR A 417 -16.65 28.77 -46.66
N ALA A 418 -17.20 27.57 -46.50
CA ALA A 418 -16.81 26.62 -45.47
C ALA A 418 -15.34 26.23 -45.66
N ASP A 419 -14.54 26.44 -44.62
CA ASP A 419 -13.26 25.75 -44.47
C ASP A 419 -13.55 24.40 -43.82
N THR A 420 -13.52 23.35 -44.63
CA THR A 420 -13.76 21.98 -44.21
C THR A 420 -12.44 21.31 -43.85
N SER A 421 -12.11 21.27 -42.57
CA SER A 421 -11.28 20.20 -42.01
C SER A 421 -11.90 19.70 -40.70
N ALA A 422 -13.00 18.95 -40.83
CA ALA A 422 -13.42 18.07 -39.75
C ALA A 422 -12.34 17.00 -39.59
N GLU A 423 -11.65 16.99 -38.43
CA GLU A 423 -10.84 15.85 -38.01
C GLU A 423 -11.71 14.58 -38.09
N LYS A 424 -11.36 13.67 -39.00
CA LYS A 424 -12.04 12.38 -39.14
C LYS A 424 -11.85 11.63 -37.83
N ALA A 425 -12.95 11.12 -37.26
CA ALA A 425 -12.90 10.20 -36.13
C ALA A 425 -11.92 9.05 -36.44
N PRO A 426 -11.11 8.60 -35.45
CA PRO A 426 -10.15 7.53 -35.67
C PRO A 426 -10.87 6.27 -36.19
N PRO A 427 -10.20 5.49 -37.07
CA PRO A 427 -10.80 4.30 -37.66
C PRO A 427 -11.23 3.31 -36.58
N PHE A 428 -12.41 2.71 -36.77
CA PHE A 428 -12.95 1.70 -35.87
C PHE A 428 -12.11 0.42 -35.91
N GLY A 429 -11.64 -0.04 -34.75
CA GLY A 429 -10.86 -1.27 -34.62
C GLY A 429 -9.64 -1.13 -33.70
N PRO A 430 -8.91 -2.23 -33.46
CA PRO A 430 -7.56 -2.16 -32.92
C PRO A 430 -6.63 -1.41 -33.88
N ARG A 431 -5.77 -0.57 -33.34
CA ARG A 431 -4.87 0.31 -34.11
C ARG A 431 -3.44 0.05 -33.70
N ALA A 432 -2.54 0.10 -34.68
CA ALA A 432 -1.11 0.09 -34.41
C ALA A 432 -0.71 1.43 -33.77
N GLN A 433 -0.02 1.36 -32.64
CA GLN A 433 0.49 2.52 -31.91
C GLN A 433 1.98 2.32 -31.65
N THR A 434 2.82 3.24 -32.14
CA THR A 434 4.26 3.20 -31.97
C THR A 434 4.70 4.25 -30.96
N PHE A 435 5.35 3.82 -29.89
CA PHE A 435 5.76 4.67 -28.77
C PHE A 435 6.99 4.10 -28.07
N TYR A 436 7.58 4.87 -27.15
CA TYR A 436 8.71 4.39 -26.36
C TYR A 436 8.26 3.66 -25.10
N MET A 437 8.83 2.48 -24.88
CA MET A 437 8.81 1.79 -23.60
C MET A 437 10.21 1.79 -23.00
N TYR A 438 10.29 1.80 -21.68
CA TYR A 438 11.52 1.93 -20.91
C TYR A 438 11.65 0.79 -19.90
N ARG A 439 12.90 0.47 -19.57
CA ARG A 439 13.20 -0.51 -18.53
C ARG A 439 14.46 -0.12 -17.76
N ALA A 440 14.38 -0.19 -16.45
CA ALA A 440 15.54 -0.12 -15.57
C ALA A 440 16.17 -1.51 -15.46
N GLN A 441 17.47 -1.64 -15.74
CA GLN A 441 18.16 -2.93 -15.79
C GLN A 441 19.62 -2.79 -15.33
N SER A 442 20.23 -3.91 -14.95
CA SER A 442 21.68 -4.05 -14.76
C SER A 442 22.36 -4.30 -16.12
N ALA A 443 23.61 -4.78 -16.09
CA ALA A 443 24.32 -5.27 -17.28
C ALA A 443 23.75 -6.59 -17.86
N ALA A 444 22.78 -7.24 -17.22
CA ALA A 444 22.16 -8.46 -17.77
C ALA A 444 21.57 -8.19 -19.16
N SER A 445 21.48 -9.21 -20.02
CA SER A 445 20.93 -9.08 -21.37
C SER A 445 19.88 -10.17 -21.62
N TYR A 446 18.67 -9.76 -22.02
CA TYR A 446 17.58 -10.66 -22.38
C TYR A 446 16.54 -9.94 -23.28
N PRO A 447 15.75 -10.69 -24.07
CA PRO A 447 14.71 -10.14 -24.93
C PRO A 447 13.63 -9.37 -24.15
N LEU A 448 12.87 -8.53 -24.87
CA LEU A 448 11.74 -7.77 -24.31
C LEU A 448 10.44 -8.61 -24.25
N GLU A 449 10.58 -9.88 -23.89
CA GLU A 449 9.54 -10.90 -23.96
C GLU A 449 9.33 -11.52 -22.56
N ASN A 450 8.08 -11.68 -22.14
CA ASN A 450 7.70 -12.07 -20.77
C ASN A 450 8.28 -11.13 -19.72
N ILE A 451 8.04 -9.83 -19.92
CA ILE A 451 8.70 -8.77 -19.16
C ILE A 451 7.75 -7.61 -18.88
N ASN A 452 8.01 -6.91 -17.78
CA ASN A 452 7.36 -5.64 -17.48
C ASN A 452 8.25 -4.49 -17.98
N THR A 453 7.65 -3.54 -18.66
CA THR A 453 8.26 -2.27 -19.09
C THR A 453 7.39 -1.12 -18.62
N ALA A 454 7.85 0.11 -18.75
CA ALA A 454 7.09 1.29 -18.36
C ALA A 454 7.11 2.36 -19.44
N ASP A 455 6.26 3.37 -19.32
CA ASP A 455 6.54 4.66 -19.95
C ASP A 455 7.69 5.39 -19.23
N LEU A 456 8.09 6.57 -19.71
CA LEU A 456 9.18 7.31 -19.09
C LEU A 456 8.84 7.73 -17.65
N ALA A 457 7.60 8.14 -17.41
CA ALA A 457 7.15 8.49 -16.06
C ALA A 457 7.24 7.28 -15.12
N GLY A 458 6.85 6.09 -15.58
CA GLY A 458 6.83 4.86 -14.80
C GLY A 458 8.22 4.32 -14.49
N VAL A 459 9.16 4.38 -15.45
CA VAL A 459 10.55 3.96 -15.15
C VAL A 459 11.23 4.91 -14.16
N MET A 460 10.94 6.21 -14.24
CA MET A 460 11.47 7.20 -13.30
C MET A 460 10.81 7.10 -11.92
N TRP A 461 9.51 6.81 -11.88
CA TRP A 461 8.77 6.45 -10.66
C TRP A 461 9.43 5.25 -9.98
N TYR A 462 9.69 4.18 -10.73
CA TYR A 462 10.31 2.95 -10.21
C TYR A 462 11.73 3.21 -9.69
N LEU A 463 12.55 3.94 -10.44
CA LEU A 463 13.91 4.27 -10.03
C LEU A 463 13.91 5.05 -8.71
N HIS A 464 13.10 6.10 -8.63
CA HIS A 464 13.05 6.98 -7.46
C HIS A 464 12.45 6.30 -6.22
N HIS A 465 11.43 5.47 -6.41
CA HIS A 465 10.70 4.83 -5.31
C HIS A 465 11.35 3.53 -4.83
N GLU A 466 11.97 2.74 -5.71
CA GLU A 466 12.42 1.39 -5.34
C GLU A 466 13.92 1.14 -5.53
N VAL A 467 14.59 1.89 -6.42
CA VAL A 467 15.98 1.57 -6.79
C VAL A 467 16.98 2.41 -6.01
N VAL A 468 16.90 3.73 -6.12
CA VAL A 468 17.86 4.66 -5.51
C VAL A 468 17.69 4.93 -4.00
N PRO A 469 16.58 4.56 -3.33
CA PRO A 469 16.56 4.50 -1.86
C PRO A 469 17.51 3.43 -1.28
N ASN A 470 17.95 2.47 -2.09
CA ASN A 470 18.86 1.41 -1.68
C ASN A 470 20.31 1.78 -1.98
N THR A 471 21.22 1.41 -1.07
CA THR A 471 22.66 1.58 -1.24
C THR A 471 23.38 0.23 -1.02
N PRO A 472 23.96 -0.37 -2.07
CA PRO A 472 23.95 0.04 -3.48
C PRO A 472 22.56 -0.07 -4.13
N ARG A 473 22.38 0.54 -5.32
CA ARG A 473 21.15 0.48 -6.13
C ARG A 473 20.59 -0.94 -6.18
N LYS A 474 19.29 -1.08 -5.93
CA LYS A 474 18.55 -2.35 -5.95
C LYS A 474 18.85 -3.14 -7.24
N TYR A 475 19.11 -4.44 -7.11
CA TYR A 475 19.46 -5.36 -8.20
C TYR A 475 20.63 -4.92 -9.10
N HIS A 476 21.52 -4.05 -8.60
CA HIS A 476 22.62 -3.46 -9.38
C HIS A 476 22.15 -2.81 -10.69
N ILE A 477 20.93 -2.26 -10.68
CA ILE A 477 20.41 -1.49 -11.80
C ILE A 477 21.35 -0.30 -12.04
N ASP A 478 21.86 -0.19 -13.27
CA ASP A 478 22.87 0.81 -13.64
C ASP A 478 22.48 1.59 -14.90
N ARG A 479 21.41 1.19 -15.60
CA ARG A 479 20.98 1.82 -16.86
C ARG A 479 19.47 1.86 -17.02
N ILE A 480 19.04 2.79 -17.89
CA ILE A 480 17.70 2.83 -18.47
C ILE A 480 17.83 2.39 -19.92
N LYS A 481 17.19 1.28 -20.29
CA LYS A 481 17.00 0.87 -21.69
C LYS A 481 15.73 1.50 -22.25
N ARG A 482 15.75 1.91 -23.51
CA ARG A 482 14.60 2.44 -24.25
C ARG A 482 14.36 1.59 -25.48
N PHE A 483 13.11 1.28 -25.76
CA PHE A 483 12.66 0.48 -26.89
C PHE A 483 11.59 1.25 -27.64
N LYS A 484 11.66 1.28 -28.98
CA LYS A 484 10.56 1.77 -29.81
C LYS A 484 9.66 0.59 -30.11
N VAL A 485 8.47 0.60 -29.52
CA VAL A 485 7.54 -0.54 -29.53
C VAL A 485 6.32 -0.15 -30.35
N THR A 486 5.91 -1.01 -31.27
CA THR A 486 4.62 -0.92 -31.95
C THR A 486 3.69 -1.95 -31.37
N VAL A 487 2.55 -1.51 -30.82
CA VAL A 487 1.51 -2.39 -30.27
C VAL A 487 0.27 -2.31 -31.16
N LYS A 488 -0.27 -3.47 -31.53
CA LYS A 488 -1.60 -3.62 -32.11
C LYS A 488 -2.24 -4.85 -31.48
N ASN A 489 -3.11 -4.65 -30.49
CA ASN A 489 -3.81 -5.76 -29.84
C ASN A 489 -4.90 -6.36 -30.74
N THR A 490 -5.44 -7.49 -30.32
CA THR A 490 -6.32 -8.31 -31.15
C THR A 490 -7.72 -7.75 -31.35
N TRP A 491 -8.36 -8.15 -32.45
CA TRP A 491 -9.78 -7.89 -32.67
C TRP A 491 -10.66 -8.59 -31.66
N GLU A 492 -10.29 -9.78 -31.18
CA GLU A 492 -11.02 -10.52 -30.15
C GLU A 492 -11.16 -9.69 -28.87
N PHE A 493 -10.07 -9.05 -28.45
CA PHE A 493 -10.07 -8.14 -27.30
C PHE A 493 -10.88 -6.88 -27.60
N PHE A 494 -10.62 -6.22 -28.73
CA PHE A 494 -11.34 -5.00 -29.14
C PHE A 494 -12.85 -5.24 -29.34
N ASN A 495 -13.23 -6.43 -29.79
CA ASN A 495 -14.63 -6.80 -30.00
C ASN A 495 -15.40 -6.83 -28.68
N THR A 496 -14.72 -7.19 -27.60
CA THR A 496 -15.27 -7.23 -26.25
C THR A 496 -15.21 -5.87 -25.57
N HIS A 497 -14.02 -5.25 -25.53
CA HIS A 497 -13.73 -4.10 -24.66
C HIS A 497 -13.78 -2.76 -25.38
N LYS A 498 -13.62 -2.74 -26.71
CA LYS A 498 -13.46 -1.51 -27.51
C LYS A 498 -12.27 -0.65 -27.07
N ARG A 499 -11.22 -1.29 -26.53
CA ARG A 499 -9.99 -0.67 -25.99
C ARG A 499 -8.74 -1.16 -26.73
N GLN A 500 -7.67 -0.37 -26.68
CA GLN A 500 -6.38 -0.69 -27.30
C GLN A 500 -5.46 -1.53 -26.40
N PHE A 501 -5.62 -1.49 -25.07
CA PHE A 501 -4.78 -2.23 -24.12
C PHE A 501 -5.59 -3.13 -23.19
N GLY A 502 -5.03 -4.30 -22.87
CA GLY A 502 -5.56 -5.20 -21.86
C GLY A 502 -5.09 -4.85 -20.44
N ALA A 503 -5.49 -5.67 -19.48
CA ALA A 503 -4.95 -5.57 -18.12
C ALA A 503 -3.46 -5.90 -18.10
N PHE A 504 -2.69 -5.18 -17.30
CA PHE A 504 -1.32 -5.56 -16.97
C PHE A 504 -1.24 -6.98 -16.42
N MET A 505 -0.32 -7.76 -17.00
CA MET A 505 0.01 -9.11 -16.56
C MET A 505 1.44 -9.09 -16.02
N ALA A 506 1.61 -9.23 -14.71
CA ALA A 506 2.92 -9.17 -14.08
C ALA A 506 3.80 -10.34 -14.53
N TYR A 507 5.03 -10.00 -14.92
CA TYR A 507 6.07 -10.94 -15.28
C TYR A 507 7.25 -10.90 -14.30
N ASP A 508 7.52 -12.04 -13.66
CA ASP A 508 8.64 -12.24 -12.75
C ASP A 508 9.46 -13.43 -13.25
N ALA A 509 10.78 -13.31 -13.29
CA ALA A 509 11.68 -14.40 -13.73
C ALA A 509 11.32 -15.02 -15.10
N GLY A 510 10.82 -14.22 -16.04
CA GLY A 510 10.43 -14.67 -17.39
C GLY A 510 9.10 -15.43 -17.46
N ARG A 511 8.31 -15.45 -16.37
CA ARG A 511 6.96 -16.03 -16.30
C ARG A 511 5.92 -15.04 -15.79
N CYS A 512 4.70 -15.23 -16.27
CA CYS A 512 3.51 -14.50 -15.93
C CYS A 512 2.94 -15.00 -14.60
N THR A 513 3.08 -14.18 -13.56
CA THR A 513 2.68 -14.48 -12.19
C THR A 513 1.23 -14.10 -11.90
N THR A 514 0.60 -13.32 -12.79
CA THR A 514 -0.84 -13.05 -12.69
C THR A 514 -1.68 -14.36 -12.85
N PRO A 515 -2.70 -14.61 -12.02
CA PRO A 515 -3.43 -15.89 -12.05
C PRO A 515 -4.16 -16.15 -13.36
N ILE A 516 -4.64 -15.09 -13.99
CA ILE A 516 -5.51 -15.17 -15.16
C ILE A 516 -4.75 -15.14 -16.49
N CYS A 517 -3.41 -15.08 -16.52
CA CYS A 517 -2.66 -14.95 -17.79
C CYS A 517 -3.09 -15.98 -18.84
N ASN A 518 -3.19 -17.25 -18.43
CA ASN A 518 -3.61 -18.31 -19.35
C ASN A 518 -5.02 -18.13 -19.87
N LYS A 519 -5.94 -17.61 -19.03
CA LYS A 519 -7.32 -17.37 -19.44
C LYS A 519 -7.38 -16.21 -20.43
N VAL A 520 -6.64 -15.14 -20.15
CA VAL A 520 -6.52 -13.97 -21.03
C VAL A 520 -5.92 -14.38 -22.37
N TYR A 521 -4.77 -15.07 -22.38
CA TYR A 521 -4.11 -15.46 -23.63
C TYR A 521 -4.93 -16.47 -24.44
N LYS A 522 -5.60 -17.41 -23.76
CA LYS A 522 -6.53 -18.32 -24.43
C LYS A 522 -7.77 -17.62 -24.97
N GLN A 523 -8.21 -16.51 -24.40
CA GLN A 523 -9.43 -15.82 -24.84
C GLN A 523 -9.15 -14.75 -25.91
N TYR A 524 -8.01 -14.06 -25.79
CA TYR A 524 -7.71 -12.85 -26.55
C TYR A 524 -6.40 -12.89 -27.32
N GLY A 525 -5.62 -13.96 -27.22
CA GLY A 525 -4.24 -13.98 -27.69
C GLY A 525 -3.30 -13.24 -26.73
N PHE A 526 -2.05 -13.14 -27.11
CA PHE A 526 -0.97 -12.56 -26.32
C PHE A 526 -1.02 -11.02 -26.32
N ILE A 527 -2.11 -10.45 -25.82
CA ILE A 527 -2.32 -9.00 -25.77
C ILE A 527 -1.34 -8.29 -24.83
N VAL A 528 -0.90 -7.11 -25.23
CA VAL A 528 -0.14 -6.18 -24.39
C VAL A 528 -1.07 -5.52 -23.37
N GLY A 529 -0.65 -5.56 -22.11
CA GLY A 529 -1.41 -5.02 -20.98
C GLY A 529 -0.82 -3.71 -20.46
N CYS A 530 -1.62 -2.95 -19.70
CA CYS A 530 -1.17 -1.73 -19.03
C CYS A 530 -1.77 -1.58 -17.62
N GLN A 531 -1.06 -0.83 -16.76
CA GLN A 531 -1.51 -0.48 -15.41
C GLN A 531 -1.03 0.93 -15.03
N VAL A 532 -1.90 1.69 -14.40
CA VAL A 532 -1.60 3.04 -13.88
C VAL A 532 -0.89 2.93 -12.52
N CYS A 533 0.18 3.70 -12.35
CA CYS A 533 0.92 3.84 -11.09
C CYS A 533 0.33 4.95 -10.20
N ASP A 534 0.53 4.85 -8.89
CA ASP A 534 0.04 5.86 -7.95
C ASP A 534 0.89 7.15 -7.99
N VAL A 535 0.25 8.24 -8.42
CA VAL A 535 0.84 9.59 -8.49
C VAL A 535 1.11 10.21 -7.11
N LYS A 536 0.60 9.60 -6.03
CA LYS A 536 0.91 10.01 -4.65
C LYS A 536 2.27 9.52 -4.19
N VAL A 537 2.78 8.42 -4.74
CA VAL A 537 4.08 7.86 -4.38
C VAL A 537 5.21 8.70 -4.98
N ALA A 538 5.12 9.06 -6.26
CA ALA A 538 6.04 9.99 -6.90
C ALA A 538 5.34 10.80 -7.99
N LYS A 539 5.63 12.10 -8.08
CA LYS A 539 4.98 13.04 -9.00
C LYS A 539 5.60 13.06 -10.41
N TYR A 540 5.97 11.89 -10.93
CA TYR A 540 6.32 11.73 -12.34
C TYR A 540 5.05 11.68 -13.19
N LEU A 541 4.83 12.73 -13.97
CA LEU A 541 3.63 12.88 -14.79
C LEU A 541 4.00 12.89 -16.29
N ALA A 542 3.28 12.10 -17.07
CA ALA A 542 3.41 12.05 -18.53
C ALA A 542 3.09 13.41 -19.17
N LYS A 543 3.56 13.61 -20.41
CA LYS A 543 3.23 14.83 -21.18
C LYS A 543 1.84 14.78 -21.79
N THR A 544 1.32 13.57 -21.97
CA THR A 544 0.01 13.31 -22.58
C THR A 544 -0.91 12.58 -21.61
N GLN A 545 -2.19 12.43 -21.97
CA GLN A 545 -3.12 11.66 -21.16
C GLN A 545 -2.80 10.17 -21.26
N THR A 546 -2.28 9.61 -20.19
CA THR A 546 -1.91 8.20 -20.05
C THR A 546 -2.95 7.39 -19.27
N ASN A 547 -3.77 8.03 -18.44
CA ASN A 547 -4.90 7.39 -17.78
C ASN A 547 -6.21 7.91 -18.39
N TRP A 548 -6.97 7.00 -19.00
CA TRP A 548 -8.27 7.33 -19.57
C TRP A 548 -9.36 7.51 -18.50
N ASN A 549 -9.23 6.83 -17.35
CA ASN A 549 -10.19 6.82 -16.27
C ASN A 549 -9.75 7.82 -15.19
N CYS A 550 -9.86 9.10 -15.52
CA CYS A 550 -9.44 10.21 -14.68
C CYS A 550 -10.42 11.38 -14.75
N GLU A 551 -10.40 12.24 -13.74
CA GLU A 551 -11.09 13.54 -13.81
C GLU A 551 -10.29 14.51 -14.68
N LYS A 552 -10.94 15.12 -15.67
CA LYS A 552 -10.28 16.01 -16.64
C LYS A 552 -9.49 17.11 -15.91
N GLY A 553 -8.21 17.22 -16.25
CA GLY A 553 -7.30 18.21 -15.66
C GLY A 553 -6.60 17.75 -14.37
N SER A 554 -6.98 16.60 -13.81
CA SER A 554 -6.25 16.01 -12.68
C SER A 554 -4.90 15.45 -13.12
N ASP A 555 -3.92 15.46 -12.21
CA ASP A 555 -2.62 14.82 -12.43
C ASP A 555 -2.76 13.31 -12.69
N LEU A 556 -3.81 12.69 -12.16
CA LEU A 556 -4.11 11.28 -12.39
C LEU A 556 -4.32 10.97 -13.88
N CYS A 557 -4.74 11.94 -14.70
CA CYS A 557 -4.83 11.77 -16.16
C CYS A 557 -3.49 11.55 -16.84
N ARG A 558 -2.39 12.00 -16.22
CA ARG A 558 -1.02 11.91 -16.73
C ARG A 558 -0.19 10.97 -15.86
N ALA A 559 -0.84 10.00 -15.22
CA ALA A 559 -0.19 9.09 -14.30
C ALA A 559 0.82 8.15 -15.01
N PRO A 560 1.88 7.71 -14.31
CA PRO A 560 2.85 6.78 -14.87
C PRO A 560 2.20 5.44 -15.25
N LEU A 561 2.77 4.75 -16.25
CA LEU A 561 2.25 3.47 -16.74
C LEU A 561 3.28 2.35 -16.65
N TRP A 562 2.81 1.19 -16.19
CA TRP A 562 3.42 -0.11 -16.45
C TRP A 562 2.78 -0.75 -17.69
N TYR A 563 3.58 -1.49 -18.44
CA TYR A 563 3.18 -2.33 -19.57
C TYR A 563 3.69 -3.76 -19.39
N SER A 564 2.91 -4.74 -19.86
CA SER A 564 3.29 -6.14 -19.85
C SER A 564 3.40 -6.71 -21.26
N LEU A 565 4.56 -7.26 -21.61
CA LEU A 565 4.85 -7.79 -22.94
C LEU A 565 4.94 -9.32 -22.91
N PRO A 566 3.90 -10.04 -23.39
CA PRO A 566 3.88 -11.49 -23.37
C PRO A 566 4.83 -12.11 -24.40
N GLY A 567 5.70 -12.99 -23.95
CA GLY A 567 6.62 -13.75 -24.79
C GLY A 567 6.22 -15.21 -24.94
N PRO A 568 7.09 -16.06 -25.50
CA PRO A 568 6.83 -17.47 -25.62
C PRO A 568 6.64 -18.13 -24.25
N CYS A 569 5.79 -19.14 -24.17
CA CYS A 569 5.49 -19.89 -22.94
C CYS A 569 5.31 -19.02 -21.69
N PRO A 570 4.32 -18.11 -21.63
CA PRO A 570 4.24 -17.15 -20.54
C PRO A 570 4.16 -17.76 -19.14
N LYS A 571 3.79 -19.03 -18.95
CA LYS A 571 3.76 -19.65 -17.62
C LYS A 571 5.05 -20.31 -17.16
N MET A 572 6.02 -20.47 -18.06
CA MET A 572 7.31 -21.09 -17.78
C MET A 572 8.37 -20.00 -17.63
N GLY A 573 9.15 -20.08 -16.56
CA GLY A 573 10.21 -19.13 -16.24
C GLY A 573 11.24 -19.75 -15.31
N MET A 574 12.30 -19.02 -15.05
CA MET A 574 13.48 -19.46 -14.28
C MET A 574 13.12 -19.75 -12.82
N THR A 575 13.74 -20.78 -12.22
CA THR A 575 13.62 -21.00 -10.77
C THR A 575 14.37 -19.92 -9.99
N ASN A 576 14.12 -19.78 -8.68
CA ASN A 576 14.76 -18.75 -7.88
C ASN A 576 16.29 -18.87 -7.88
N GLU A 577 16.81 -20.10 -7.95
CA GLU A 577 18.24 -20.41 -8.00
C GLU A 577 18.90 -20.00 -9.32
N GLU A 578 18.11 -19.88 -10.39
CA GLU A 578 18.57 -19.50 -11.73
C GLU A 578 18.52 -17.98 -11.96
N ILE A 579 17.80 -17.24 -11.11
CA ILE A 579 17.71 -15.78 -11.19
C ILE A 579 19.03 -15.18 -10.73
N ASN A 580 19.88 -14.83 -11.69
CA ASN A 580 21.03 -13.98 -11.45
C ASN A 580 20.82 -12.64 -12.18
N PRO A 581 20.36 -11.58 -11.48
CA PRO A 581 20.09 -10.29 -12.11
C PRO A 581 21.36 -9.62 -12.65
N ASN A 582 22.55 -10.12 -12.32
CA ASN A 582 23.83 -9.59 -12.78
C ASN A 582 24.49 -10.42 -13.89
N SER A 583 23.89 -11.57 -14.26
CA SER A 583 24.44 -12.42 -15.30
C SER A 583 24.19 -11.81 -16.68
N VAL A 584 25.26 -11.53 -17.42
CA VAL A 584 25.18 -11.09 -18.83
C VAL A 584 24.63 -12.19 -19.75
N ASP A 585 24.80 -13.45 -19.35
CA ASP A 585 24.39 -14.65 -20.12
C ASP A 585 23.10 -15.29 -19.53
N LEU A 586 22.19 -14.47 -18.98
CA LEU A 586 20.95 -14.98 -18.38
C LEU A 586 19.99 -15.50 -19.47
N ASP A 587 19.90 -16.83 -19.60
CA ASP A 587 18.94 -17.47 -20.50
C ASP A 587 17.54 -17.57 -19.85
N VAL A 588 16.73 -16.53 -20.06
CA VAL A 588 15.34 -16.45 -19.59
C VAL A 588 14.40 -17.46 -20.26
N ASN A 589 14.84 -18.08 -21.36
CA ASN A 589 14.07 -19.04 -22.13
C ASN A 589 14.44 -20.50 -21.82
N LYS A 590 15.48 -20.74 -21.01
CA LYS A 590 15.95 -22.07 -20.63
C LYS A 590 14.85 -23.00 -20.10
N ALA A 591 13.88 -22.45 -19.36
CA ALA A 591 12.78 -23.20 -18.78
C ALA A 591 11.62 -23.48 -19.77
N LYS A 592 11.68 -22.97 -21.00
CA LYS A 592 10.60 -23.04 -22.00
C LYS A 592 10.85 -24.20 -22.96
N SER A 593 9.94 -25.17 -23.00
CA SER A 593 10.10 -26.31 -23.91
C SER A 593 9.80 -25.92 -25.37
N PRO A 594 10.42 -26.58 -26.36
CA PRO A 594 10.10 -26.35 -27.77
C PRO A 594 8.61 -26.54 -28.07
N GLU A 595 7.99 -27.59 -27.53
CA GLU A 595 6.57 -27.90 -27.74
C GLU A 595 5.66 -26.81 -27.16
N CYS A 596 6.05 -26.24 -26.02
CA CYS A 596 5.32 -25.13 -25.44
C CYS A 596 5.49 -23.86 -26.27
N THR A 597 6.70 -23.59 -26.78
CA THR A 597 7.01 -22.38 -27.55
C THR A 597 6.23 -22.36 -28.86
N GLU A 598 6.09 -23.53 -29.50
CA GLU A 598 5.25 -23.71 -30.69
C GLU A 598 3.76 -23.48 -30.38
N ARG A 599 3.26 -24.01 -29.25
CA ARG A 599 1.84 -23.85 -28.85
C ARG A 599 1.50 -22.47 -28.29
N MET A 600 2.48 -21.78 -27.72
CA MET A 600 2.34 -20.48 -27.09
C MET A 600 3.52 -19.60 -27.50
N PRO A 601 3.52 -19.08 -28.74
CA PRO A 601 4.64 -18.31 -29.31
C PRO A 601 4.82 -16.94 -28.66
N GLY A 602 3.82 -16.43 -27.93
CA GLY A 602 3.86 -15.06 -27.41
C GLY A 602 3.32 -14.06 -28.42
N GLY A 603 3.43 -12.77 -28.10
CA GLY A 603 2.88 -11.69 -28.93
C GLY A 603 3.91 -10.99 -29.82
N HIS A 604 5.18 -11.35 -29.70
CA HIS A 604 6.26 -10.68 -30.40
C HIS A 604 6.39 -11.15 -31.86
N CYS A 605 6.52 -10.21 -32.79
CA CYS A 605 6.76 -10.48 -34.20
C CYS A 605 7.49 -9.30 -34.87
N ASP A 606 7.89 -9.46 -36.14
CA ASP A 606 8.61 -8.40 -36.87
C ASP A 606 7.77 -7.13 -37.09
N ALA A 607 6.46 -7.30 -37.31
CA ALA A 607 5.52 -6.21 -37.54
C ALA A 607 4.14 -6.54 -36.96
N ALA A 608 3.77 -5.87 -35.86
CA ALA A 608 2.52 -6.10 -35.14
C ALA A 608 1.29 -6.04 -36.06
N SER A 609 0.74 -7.21 -36.40
CA SER A 609 -0.42 -7.34 -37.28
C SER A 609 -1.74 -7.22 -36.53
N GLY A 610 -1.76 -7.51 -35.22
CA GLY A 610 -2.98 -7.67 -34.44
C GLY A 610 -3.53 -9.09 -34.46
N ALA A 611 -2.80 -10.05 -35.03
CA ALA A 611 -3.04 -11.47 -34.80
C ALA A 611 -2.75 -11.83 -33.33
N PRO A 612 -3.38 -12.88 -32.77
CA PRO A 612 -3.20 -13.29 -31.37
C PRO A 612 -1.76 -13.60 -30.98
N ASP A 613 -0.90 -13.94 -31.93
CA ASP A 613 0.52 -14.25 -31.79
C ASP A 613 1.44 -13.17 -32.39
N CYS A 614 0.90 -12.02 -32.77
CA CYS A 614 1.65 -10.91 -33.36
C CYS A 614 1.01 -9.57 -32.95
N THR A 615 1.09 -9.28 -31.65
CA THR A 615 0.47 -8.11 -31.01
C THR A 615 1.44 -6.97 -30.76
N TYR A 616 2.76 -7.23 -30.76
CA TYR A 616 3.78 -6.20 -30.68
C TYR A 616 5.04 -6.53 -31.47
N SER A 617 5.72 -5.47 -31.89
CA SER A 617 7.09 -5.51 -32.41
C SER A 617 7.92 -4.44 -31.74
N TYR A 618 9.24 -4.62 -31.66
CA TYR A 618 10.11 -3.60 -31.09
C TYR A 618 11.47 -3.52 -31.77
N GLU A 619 12.08 -2.35 -31.68
CA GLU A 619 13.50 -2.13 -31.97
C GLU A 619 14.17 -1.49 -30.74
N GLU A 620 15.41 -1.88 -30.45
CA GLU A 620 16.18 -1.24 -29.38
C GLU A 620 16.47 0.22 -29.77
N ALA A 621 16.06 1.16 -28.91
CA ALA A 621 16.16 2.61 -29.14
C ALA A 621 17.19 3.28 -28.21
N GLY A 622 18.18 2.49 -27.79
CA GLY A 622 19.33 2.90 -27.00
C GLY A 622 19.23 2.60 -25.50
N GLU A 623 20.34 2.84 -24.80
CA GLU A 623 20.43 2.77 -23.35
C GLU A 623 21.33 3.88 -22.79
N ILE A 624 21.01 4.36 -21.60
CA ILE A 624 21.79 5.39 -20.89
C ILE A 624 22.14 4.91 -19.49
N MET A 625 23.36 5.23 -19.04
CA MET A 625 23.79 4.90 -17.69
C MET A 625 23.16 5.88 -16.69
N LEU A 626 22.75 5.36 -15.53
CA LEU A 626 22.26 6.18 -14.41
C LEU A 626 23.38 7.08 -13.88
N ASP A 627 24.62 6.60 -13.89
CA ASP A 627 25.80 7.37 -13.49
C ASP A 627 25.97 8.64 -14.35
N ASP A 628 25.85 8.52 -15.67
CA ASP A 628 25.88 9.66 -16.59
C ASP A 628 24.70 10.61 -16.38
N LEU A 629 23.52 10.06 -16.08
CA LEU A 629 22.29 10.83 -15.86
C LEU A 629 22.36 11.66 -14.56
N VAL A 630 22.86 11.05 -13.49
CA VAL A 630 22.94 11.65 -12.15
C VAL A 630 24.20 12.51 -11.99
N GLY A 631 25.22 12.28 -12.82
CA GLY A 631 26.53 12.95 -12.72
C GLY A 631 27.49 12.28 -11.74
N ILE A 632 27.36 10.97 -11.54
CA ILE A 632 28.24 10.18 -10.67
C ILE A 632 29.37 9.58 -11.50
N GLY A 633 30.62 9.98 -11.23
CA GLY A 633 31.76 9.49 -12.00
C GLY A 633 32.14 8.03 -11.74
N ASN A 634 32.03 7.57 -10.49
CA ASN A 634 32.23 6.16 -10.14
C ASN A 634 31.30 5.79 -9.00
N TYR A 635 30.27 5.00 -9.30
CA TYR A 635 29.23 4.66 -8.33
C TYR A 635 29.77 3.93 -7.11
N ASN A 636 30.65 2.95 -7.29
CA ASN A 636 31.24 2.24 -6.14
C ASN A 636 32.03 3.20 -5.24
N ASN A 637 32.75 4.16 -5.81
CA ASN A 637 33.46 5.15 -5.00
C ASN A 637 32.52 6.12 -4.28
N PHE A 638 31.45 6.53 -4.97
CA PHE A 638 30.42 7.43 -4.44
C PHE A 638 29.84 6.88 -3.14
N TRP A 639 29.26 5.67 -3.14
CA TRP A 639 28.59 5.17 -1.94
C TRP A 639 29.50 4.43 -0.95
N ASN A 640 30.48 3.64 -1.42
CA ASN A 640 31.20 2.67 -0.58
C ASN A 640 32.33 3.31 0.24
N VAL A 641 33.07 4.25 -0.36
CA VAL A 641 34.29 4.81 0.26
C VAL A 641 34.21 6.32 0.50
N SER A 642 33.06 6.95 0.30
CA SER A 642 32.86 8.40 0.53
C SER A 642 33.22 8.80 1.96
N TYR A 643 32.69 8.06 2.94
CA TYR A 643 33.00 8.30 4.35
C TYR A 643 34.49 8.14 4.65
N THR A 644 35.08 7.00 4.31
CA THR A 644 36.50 6.72 4.58
C THR A 644 37.43 7.71 3.88
N THR A 645 37.07 8.13 2.65
CA THR A 645 37.83 9.16 1.92
C THR A 645 37.76 10.51 2.64
N CYS A 646 36.60 10.90 3.15
CA CYS A 646 36.44 12.11 3.96
C CYS A 646 37.23 12.01 5.27
N ALA A 647 37.04 10.93 6.04
CA ALA A 647 37.69 10.73 7.33
C ALA A 647 39.21 10.71 7.21
N ASN A 648 39.75 10.06 6.17
CA ASN A 648 41.18 10.07 5.89
C ASN A 648 41.70 11.48 5.57
N LYS A 649 40.92 12.32 4.88
CA LYS A 649 41.27 13.71 4.59
C LYS A 649 41.24 14.59 5.84
N VAL A 650 40.28 14.38 6.74
CA VAL A 650 40.24 15.05 8.05
C VAL A 650 41.47 14.65 8.88
N ALA A 651 41.75 13.34 8.99
CA ALA A 651 42.86 12.83 9.80
C ALA A 651 44.25 13.31 9.35
N ARG A 652 44.43 13.60 8.06
CA ARG A 652 45.68 14.14 7.50
C ARG A 652 45.75 15.68 7.44
N GLY A 653 44.70 16.37 7.87
CA GLY A 653 44.60 17.83 7.84
C GLY A 653 44.34 18.44 6.46
N ASP A 654 43.85 17.64 5.49
CA ASP A 654 43.40 18.15 4.18
C ASP A 654 42.00 18.81 4.28
N LEU A 655 41.23 18.47 5.32
CA LEU A 655 39.91 19.03 5.62
C LEU A 655 39.88 19.53 7.08
N PRO A 656 39.02 20.53 7.39
CA PRO A 656 38.80 20.98 8.77
C PRO A 656 38.45 19.82 9.73
N GLU A 657 38.91 19.92 10.98
CA GLU A 657 38.71 18.89 12.00
C GLU A 657 37.23 18.67 12.34
N ASP A 658 36.40 19.70 12.18
CA ASP A 658 34.96 19.69 12.38
C ASP A 658 34.15 19.26 11.14
N THR A 659 34.82 18.78 10.08
CA THR A 659 34.12 18.31 8.87
C THR A 659 33.30 17.06 9.19
N GLU A 660 31.98 17.16 9.01
CA GLU A 660 31.08 16.02 9.13
C GLU A 660 31.23 15.10 7.90
N CYS A 661 31.77 13.90 8.12
CA CYS A 661 31.89 12.88 7.09
C CYS A 661 30.61 12.03 7.05
N VAL A 662 30.04 11.89 5.85
CA VAL A 662 28.79 11.14 5.64
C VAL A 662 28.97 10.07 4.56
N HIS A 663 28.20 8.98 4.67
CA HIS A 663 28.05 8.04 3.57
C HIS A 663 27.14 8.66 2.50
N GLN A 664 27.65 8.79 1.28
CA GLN A 664 26.85 9.31 0.18
C GLN A 664 25.79 8.29 -0.24
N LYS A 665 24.63 8.83 -0.60
CA LYS A 665 23.42 8.10 -0.98
C LYS A 665 22.71 8.89 -2.06
N GLU A 666 22.21 8.22 -3.10
CA GLU A 666 21.51 8.93 -4.18
C GLU A 666 20.19 9.56 -3.72
N TYR A 667 19.47 8.90 -2.82
CA TYR A 667 18.20 9.38 -2.28
C TYR A 667 17.89 8.79 -0.91
N ASP A 668 17.47 9.64 0.02
CA ASP A 668 16.98 9.29 1.34
C ASP A 668 15.50 9.67 1.47
N GLU A 669 14.65 8.68 1.73
CA GLU A 669 13.19 8.85 1.75
C GLU A 669 12.72 9.76 2.88
N ARG A 670 13.41 9.79 4.02
CA ARG A 670 13.02 10.59 5.19
C ARG A 670 13.23 12.08 4.93
N SER A 671 14.33 12.42 4.27
CA SER A 671 14.69 13.80 3.97
C SER A 671 14.20 14.28 2.59
N ASP A 672 13.69 13.36 1.75
CA ASP A 672 13.34 13.60 0.34
C ASP A 672 14.51 14.24 -0.44
N LYS A 673 15.74 13.79 -0.12
CA LYS A 673 17.00 14.35 -0.63
C LYS A 673 18.08 13.29 -0.79
N GLY A 674 18.98 13.51 -1.74
CA GLY A 674 20.24 12.78 -1.83
C GLY A 674 21.31 13.34 -0.90
N VAL A 675 22.30 12.50 -0.59
CA VAL A 675 23.51 12.81 0.16
C VAL A 675 24.69 12.69 -0.80
N GLY A 676 25.27 13.83 -1.22
CA GLY A 676 26.33 13.87 -2.23
C GLY A 676 25.84 14.03 -3.68
N THR A 677 24.53 14.03 -3.91
CA THR A 677 23.88 14.45 -5.16
C THR A 677 22.52 15.08 -4.83
N ASP A 678 22.09 16.07 -5.60
CA ASP A 678 20.77 16.71 -5.49
C ASP A 678 19.80 16.23 -6.57
N PHE A 679 20.26 15.37 -7.49
CA PHE A 679 19.49 14.95 -8.66
C PHE A 679 18.12 14.41 -8.26
N TRP A 680 18.02 13.63 -7.18
CA TRP A 680 16.77 12.98 -6.73
C TRP A 680 15.93 13.81 -5.73
N ASN A 681 16.34 15.02 -5.32
CA ASN A 681 15.60 15.78 -4.29
C ASN A 681 14.17 16.16 -4.69
N GLY A 682 13.14 15.83 -3.90
CA GLY A 682 11.77 16.22 -4.20
C GLY A 682 11.08 15.21 -5.10
N ILE A 683 10.68 14.06 -4.56
CA ILE A 683 9.91 13.00 -5.22
C ILE A 683 8.45 13.40 -5.47
N HIS A 684 7.92 14.31 -4.64
CA HIS A 684 6.56 14.84 -4.75
C HIS A 684 6.48 16.21 -5.46
N ASP A 685 7.61 16.71 -5.96
CA ASP A 685 7.70 17.96 -6.72
C ASP A 685 7.60 17.65 -8.23
N ALA A 686 6.44 17.98 -8.82
CA ALA A 686 6.14 17.66 -10.21
C ALA A 686 7.09 18.34 -11.21
N ASP A 687 7.58 19.54 -10.90
CA ASP A 687 8.48 20.28 -11.78
C ASP A 687 9.87 19.64 -11.77
N LYS A 688 10.38 19.26 -10.60
CA LYS A 688 11.65 18.52 -10.49
C LYS A 688 11.58 17.14 -11.13
N CYS A 689 10.47 16.42 -10.94
CA CYS A 689 10.22 15.16 -11.62
C CYS A 689 10.18 15.33 -13.14
N THR A 690 9.58 16.41 -13.64
CA THR A 690 9.57 16.76 -15.07
C THR A 690 10.97 17.07 -15.59
N GLU A 691 11.76 17.84 -14.85
CA GLU A 691 13.15 18.16 -15.21
C GLU A 691 14.00 16.89 -15.35
N ARG A 692 13.89 15.94 -14.41
CA ARG A 692 14.59 14.65 -14.49
C ARG A 692 14.20 13.86 -15.72
N MET A 693 12.91 13.77 -16.03
CA MET A 693 12.43 13.11 -17.24
C MET A 693 12.96 13.80 -18.50
N ASP A 694 13.01 15.12 -18.53
CA ASP A 694 13.59 15.85 -19.66
C ASP A 694 15.10 15.63 -19.77
N LYS A 695 15.85 15.54 -18.66
CA LYS A 695 17.27 15.11 -18.68
C LYS A 695 17.43 13.73 -19.31
N VAL A 696 16.57 12.77 -18.98
CA VAL A 696 16.55 11.45 -19.62
C VAL A 696 16.32 11.55 -21.13
N ARG A 697 15.28 12.30 -21.56
CA ARG A 697 14.99 12.49 -23.00
C ARG A 697 16.18 13.09 -23.75
N HIS A 698 16.80 14.14 -23.20
CA HIS A 698 17.95 14.79 -23.83
C HIS A 698 19.20 13.90 -23.85
N LEU A 699 19.45 13.11 -22.81
CA LEU A 699 20.58 12.19 -22.77
C LEU A 699 20.41 11.04 -23.77
N PHE A 700 19.19 10.54 -23.96
CA PHE A 700 18.88 9.61 -25.06
C PHE A 700 19.09 10.27 -26.42
N LYS A 701 18.60 11.50 -26.63
CA LYS A 701 18.71 12.18 -27.92
C LYS A 701 20.16 12.52 -28.28
N SER A 702 21.00 12.86 -27.31
CA SER A 702 22.41 13.18 -27.55
C SER A 702 23.21 11.93 -27.94
N LYS A 703 22.95 10.78 -27.29
CA LYS A 703 23.63 9.51 -27.56
C LYS A 703 23.07 8.75 -28.78
N PHE A 704 21.77 8.85 -29.03
CA PHE A 704 21.07 8.10 -30.07
C PHE A 704 20.27 9.04 -30.97
N GLN A 705 20.98 9.74 -31.85
CA GLN A 705 20.45 10.86 -32.64
C GLN A 705 19.42 10.46 -33.70
N ASP A 706 19.45 9.21 -34.15
CA ASP A 706 18.51 8.67 -35.16
C ASP A 706 17.09 8.50 -34.62
N PHE A 707 16.93 8.43 -33.29
CA PHE A 707 15.64 8.31 -32.63
C PHE A 707 15.06 9.69 -32.27
N GLU A 708 13.73 9.79 -32.28
CA GLU A 708 13.02 10.99 -31.87
C GLU A 708 13.20 11.24 -30.36
N LEU A 709 13.08 12.52 -29.97
CA LEU A 709 13.19 12.92 -28.56
C LEU A 709 12.06 12.30 -27.72
N SER A 710 10.86 12.24 -28.29
CA SER A 710 9.67 11.66 -27.68
C SER A 710 8.69 11.22 -28.77
N LEU A 711 7.96 10.14 -28.52
CA LEU A 711 6.80 9.72 -29.30
C LEU A 711 5.52 9.91 -28.47
N PRO A 712 4.33 10.04 -29.08
CA PRO A 712 3.08 10.11 -28.34
C PRO A 712 2.87 8.88 -27.44
N GLU A 713 2.68 9.09 -26.15
CA GLU A 713 2.39 8.02 -25.18
C GLU A 713 0.89 7.69 -25.27
N PRO A 714 0.50 6.42 -25.48
CA PRO A 714 -0.90 6.07 -25.54
C PRO A 714 -1.52 6.04 -24.14
N ALA A 715 -2.83 6.28 -24.06
CA ALA A 715 -3.56 6.03 -22.83
C ALA A 715 -3.62 4.52 -22.55
N CYS A 716 -3.42 4.14 -21.30
CA CYS A 716 -3.90 2.86 -20.80
C CYS A 716 -5.41 2.95 -20.74
N GLU A 717 -6.12 2.23 -21.62
CA GLU A 717 -7.58 2.34 -21.77
C GLU A 717 -8.33 1.17 -21.10
N PHE A 718 -7.61 0.25 -20.45
CA PHE A 718 -8.21 -0.92 -19.83
C PHE A 718 -9.18 -0.52 -18.71
N ASP A 719 -10.34 -1.16 -18.67
CA ASP A 719 -11.39 -0.95 -17.68
C ASP A 719 -11.41 -2.08 -16.65
N MET A 720 -11.83 -3.29 -17.05
CA MET A 720 -12.00 -4.47 -16.20
C MET A 720 -12.28 -5.71 -17.04
N TYR A 721 -12.11 -6.90 -16.46
CA TYR A 721 -12.67 -8.13 -17.01
C TYR A 721 -14.06 -8.41 -16.41
N TYR A 722 -15.03 -8.82 -17.23
CA TYR A 722 -16.39 -9.16 -16.83
C TYR A 722 -16.47 -10.58 -16.25
N ASN A 723 -17.49 -10.82 -15.42
CA ASN A 723 -17.71 -12.15 -14.85
C ASN A 723 -18.07 -13.17 -15.95
N GLY A 724 -17.38 -14.32 -15.96
CA GLY A 724 -17.55 -15.37 -16.98
C GLY A 724 -16.97 -15.03 -18.36
N GLU A 725 -16.28 -13.90 -18.52
CA GLU A 725 -15.77 -13.43 -19.82
C GLU A 725 -14.89 -14.44 -20.54
N PHE A 726 -14.05 -15.17 -19.80
CA PHE A 726 -13.11 -16.14 -20.37
C PHE A 726 -13.79 -17.44 -20.86
N ASP A 727 -15.08 -17.61 -20.60
CA ASP A 727 -15.91 -18.70 -21.11
C ASP A 727 -16.80 -18.26 -22.27
N TRP A 728 -16.77 -16.97 -22.64
CA TRP A 728 -17.55 -16.46 -23.77
C TRP A 728 -17.01 -17.00 -25.09
N LYS A 729 -17.93 -17.22 -26.04
CA LYS A 729 -17.54 -17.56 -27.42
C LYS A 729 -16.66 -16.45 -27.99
N LYS A 730 -15.46 -16.82 -28.42
CA LYS A 730 -14.52 -15.90 -29.07
C LYS A 730 -15.16 -15.23 -30.28
N ASN A 731 -15.00 -13.92 -30.36
CA ASN A 731 -15.51 -13.13 -31.48
C ASN A 731 -14.38 -12.78 -32.44
N HIS A 732 -14.18 -13.62 -33.46
CA HIS A 732 -13.19 -13.44 -34.52
C HIS A 732 -13.62 -12.45 -35.61
N THR A 733 -14.68 -11.66 -35.41
CA THR A 733 -15.12 -10.68 -36.42
C THR A 733 -14.03 -9.64 -36.65
N GLY A 734 -13.49 -9.60 -37.87
CA GLY A 734 -12.39 -8.71 -38.24
C GLY A 734 -11.00 -9.19 -37.83
N ALA A 735 -10.89 -10.33 -37.14
CA ALA A 735 -9.61 -10.87 -36.68
C ALA A 735 -8.67 -11.22 -37.83
N GLU A 736 -7.38 -10.99 -37.61
CA GLU A 736 -6.32 -11.41 -38.52
C GLU A 736 -6.19 -12.95 -38.48
N PRO A 737 -5.88 -13.59 -39.62
CA PRO A 737 -5.59 -15.03 -39.64
C PRO A 737 -4.42 -15.39 -38.72
N SER A 738 -4.51 -16.51 -38.01
CA SER A 738 -3.43 -17.02 -37.17
C SER A 738 -3.58 -18.50 -36.90
N ASP A 739 -2.48 -19.24 -37.08
CA ASP A 739 -2.39 -20.67 -36.80
C ASP A 739 -2.54 -20.96 -35.29
N TYR A 740 -2.32 -19.95 -34.42
CA TYR A 740 -2.49 -20.10 -32.98
C TYR A 740 -3.91 -20.56 -32.61
N TRP A 741 -4.94 -19.98 -33.26
CA TRP A 741 -6.32 -20.36 -32.97
C TRP A 741 -6.67 -21.75 -33.48
N ASP A 742 -6.12 -22.12 -34.64
CA ASP A 742 -6.35 -23.43 -35.24
C ASP A 742 -5.68 -24.55 -34.43
N ASN A 743 -4.52 -24.27 -33.81
CA ASN A 743 -3.77 -25.19 -32.98
C ASN A 743 -4.27 -25.30 -31.51
N GLN A 744 -5.31 -24.54 -31.13
CA GLN A 744 -5.95 -24.63 -29.80
C GLN A 744 -7.12 -25.62 -29.76
N MET A 745 -7.57 -26.15 -30.91
CA MET A 745 -8.70 -27.08 -31.04
C MET A 745 -8.33 -28.55 -30.93
#